data_AF-A0A348NVG4-F1
#
_entry.id   AF-A0A348NVG4-F1
#
_cell.length_a   1.000
_cell.length_b   1.000
_cell.length_c   1.000
_cell.angle_alpha   90.00
_cell.angle_beta   90.00
_cell.angle_gamma   90.00
#
_symmetry.space_group_name_H-M   'P 1'
#
loop_
_entity.id
_entity.type
_entity.pdbx_description
1 polymer ?
#
loop_
_entity_poly.entity_id
_entity_poly.type
_entity_poly.pdbx_seq_one_letter_code
_entity_poly.pdbx_strand_id
1 'polypeptide(L)'
;MKKISIILVALLAHLMFADLINMNPDPNGEPWWAGGWKNPTADEQTQIDALPKLTLPDSYKNSKAKLAYALDNSVNQYFRPIFNQVGGSCAQASGIAYNMTYEMNFVRGTTANVTANQLPSHFTYNYLNDGSGANGSTYFQGWDIAKNCGVPDVATYGGYLWPTTNTTYQNLLWKDGFPVYQTGMNNRVSEVIQIPVGTPEGLATLKQYFNDHCDGSSAGGIVNFSAGVSYTFATSTLPAGTENAGQTVVLNWDPIVNHAMTFAGYNDSIRYDFNSDGRYTNDIDINGDSVVDMKDWEKGAVLMVNSWGTTWGTLGKAWAPYRTLALSLADGGINNNTVYTMKVKNSFVPQLKLKATVTYSDRKELKIYAGVSTDTTASVPQYTVSFPIFNYQGGTNIKMVGDTDSTIELGLDISSLLSYVDSAQRVKYFICVEQKDAGGAGTGRIVSMAVVDENAVTKTSSQSNVTIVTNSTTYMSVITGTSFNQPSITNSSLPDAQSGIPYSEQLSVSNGASPFVWDTLYDYTETANSNLFPTEAVNPLTTNSDDDGIARVDLDFDFPFYGKLYDHITVCTDGSILFGDEFVYVRNEGDIIATRAITVYSQDLQAYPVDGDGIFYYKNADHLTVRWKTSICGVQTANLEFAVKIYSNSNIEFFYGTGMTTGLVWSAGVSNGSSADCKISQYANTSNPSGLKTGFTTTDYPYGMELSSGGIFSGTLNGTDDTWNIKFRVTDSNNISDIKIIPFTLISAPGTPAITSFNATSSSATIVWDAVIGASSYRIYRSVQPYSGFAFLDTSSSTSYTDNNILSGNKYFYYITADNAK
;
A
#
# COMPACT_ATOMS: atom_id res chain seq x y z
N MET A 1 42.64 -31.59 60.93
CA MET A 1 42.19 -31.62 59.52
C MET A 1 40.98 -32.54 59.40
N LYS A 2 39.75 -31.99 59.44
CA LYS A 2 38.47 -32.68 59.13
C LYS A 2 37.32 -31.67 59.29
N LYS A 3 37.20 -30.71 58.36
CA LYS A 3 36.07 -29.77 58.23
C LYS A 3 35.99 -29.23 56.78
N ILE A 4 35.73 -30.10 55.81
CA ILE A 4 35.34 -29.70 54.43
C ILE A 4 34.42 -30.79 53.88
N SER A 5 33.17 -30.89 54.34
CA SER A 5 32.13 -31.72 53.68
C SER A 5 30.69 -31.29 53.97
N ILE A 6 30.42 -30.18 54.67
CA ILE A 6 29.04 -29.78 55.05
C ILE A 6 28.55 -28.52 54.31
N ILE A 7 29.42 -27.80 53.59
CA ILE A 7 29.02 -26.57 52.86
C ILE A 7 28.57 -26.87 51.42
N LEU A 8 28.86 -28.05 50.86
CA LEU A 8 28.46 -28.39 49.49
C LEU A 8 27.01 -28.91 49.37
N VAL A 9 26.38 -29.35 50.48
CA VAL A 9 25.00 -29.89 50.45
C VAL A 9 23.95 -28.80 50.69
N ALA A 10 24.32 -27.65 51.26
CA ALA A 10 23.42 -26.50 51.42
C ALA A 10 23.35 -25.61 50.17
N LEU A 11 24.39 -25.60 49.32
CA LEU A 11 24.39 -24.85 48.05
C LEU A 11 23.68 -25.56 46.89
N LEU A 12 23.41 -26.85 47.01
CA LEU A 12 22.64 -27.65 46.04
C LEU A 12 21.13 -27.65 46.31
N ALA A 13 20.69 -27.02 47.40
CA ALA A 13 19.27 -26.94 47.80
C ALA A 13 18.61 -25.57 47.51
N HIS A 14 19.33 -24.63 46.87
CA HIS A 14 18.79 -23.31 46.46
C HIS A 14 18.71 -23.12 44.93
N LEU A 15 18.86 -24.19 44.14
CA LEU A 15 18.76 -24.17 42.67
C LEU A 15 17.64 -25.07 42.13
N MET A 16 16.70 -25.50 42.96
CA MET A 16 15.56 -26.31 42.53
C MET A 16 14.25 -25.77 43.11
N PHE A 17 13.83 -24.60 42.64
CA PHE A 17 12.43 -24.17 42.49
C PHE A 17 12.36 -23.03 41.45
N ALA A 18 13.00 -23.23 40.31
CA ALA A 18 12.45 -22.75 39.06
C ALA A 18 11.97 -24.03 38.37
N ASP A 19 10.78 -24.49 38.75
CA ASP A 19 10.11 -25.47 37.91
C ASP A 19 10.05 -24.83 36.52
N LEU A 20 10.77 -25.41 35.58
CA LEU A 20 10.41 -25.35 34.17
C LEU A 20 9.00 -25.93 34.09
N ILE A 21 8.00 -25.11 34.39
CA ILE A 21 6.62 -25.41 34.09
C ILE A 21 6.59 -25.42 32.57
N ASN A 22 6.69 -26.63 32.02
CA ASN A 22 6.11 -26.92 30.72
C ASN A 22 4.64 -26.49 30.83
N MET A 23 4.31 -25.31 30.30
CA MET A 23 2.97 -24.72 30.38
C MET A 23 2.01 -25.46 29.42
N ASN A 24 1.96 -26.79 29.51
CA ASN A 24 1.25 -27.67 28.59
C ASN A 24 0.41 -28.70 29.36
N PRO A 25 -0.92 -28.52 29.47
CA PRO A 25 -1.84 -29.59 29.76
C PRO A 25 -2.31 -30.22 28.43
N ASP A 26 -1.45 -30.98 27.76
CA ASP A 26 -1.87 -31.94 26.74
C ASP A 26 -1.69 -33.36 27.29
N PRO A 27 -2.78 -34.14 27.51
CA PRO A 27 -2.69 -35.53 27.93
C PRO A 27 -2.09 -36.47 26.88
N ASN A 28 -1.84 -36.04 25.62
CA ASN A 28 -1.46 -36.92 24.51
C ASN A 28 -0.03 -36.74 23.96
N GLY A 29 0.71 -35.71 24.37
CA GLY A 29 2.18 -35.67 24.17
C GLY A 29 2.69 -35.43 22.75
N GLU A 30 1.92 -34.79 21.87
CA GLU A 30 2.41 -34.41 20.53
C GLU A 30 3.25 -33.11 20.57
N PRO A 31 4.32 -32.96 19.75
CA PRO A 31 5.13 -31.74 19.74
C PRO A 31 4.36 -30.55 19.17
N TRP A 32 4.23 -29.47 19.96
CA TRP A 32 3.64 -28.20 19.52
C TRP A 32 4.51 -27.52 18.45
N TRP A 33 3.87 -27.05 17.37
CA TRP A 33 4.44 -25.98 16.55
C TRP A 33 4.05 -24.64 17.20
N ALA A 34 4.96 -24.12 18.04
CA ALA A 34 4.80 -22.80 18.63
C ALA A 34 4.91 -21.74 17.52
N GLY A 35 3.76 -21.33 17.00
CA GLY A 35 3.65 -20.22 16.06
C GLY A 35 3.89 -20.58 14.59
N GLY A 36 3.34 -19.75 13.72
CA GLY A 36 3.44 -19.83 12.26
C GLY A 36 3.49 -18.43 11.64
N TRP A 37 4.13 -17.49 12.33
CA TRP A 37 4.50 -16.22 11.74
C TRP A 37 5.71 -16.44 10.84
N LYS A 38 5.58 -16.04 9.57
CA LYS A 38 6.69 -15.96 8.64
C LYS A 38 7.19 -14.52 8.64
N ASN A 39 8.49 -14.30 8.81
CA ASN A 39 9.04 -12.96 8.66
C ASN A 39 8.80 -12.45 7.22
N PRO A 40 8.31 -11.22 7.04
CA PRO A 40 8.14 -10.62 5.72
C PRO A 40 9.44 -10.64 4.92
N THR A 41 9.35 -10.77 3.59
CA THR A 41 10.47 -10.44 2.69
C THR A 41 10.75 -8.92 2.74
N ALA A 42 11.87 -8.47 2.17
CA ALA A 42 12.17 -7.02 2.10
C ALA A 42 11.08 -6.24 1.33
N ASP A 43 10.56 -6.79 0.24
CA ASP A 43 9.48 -6.18 -0.53
C ASP A 43 8.17 -6.13 0.26
N GLU A 44 7.83 -7.24 0.95
CA GLU A 44 6.66 -7.28 1.83
C GLU A 44 6.81 -6.26 2.97
N GLN A 45 8.00 -6.11 3.54
CA GLN A 45 8.27 -5.14 4.59
C GLN A 45 8.12 -3.69 4.08
N THR A 46 8.62 -3.39 2.88
CA THR A 46 8.45 -2.07 2.24
C THR A 46 6.96 -1.72 2.06
N GLN A 47 6.15 -2.69 1.63
CA GLN A 47 4.71 -2.52 1.51
C GLN A 47 4.02 -2.30 2.87
N ILE A 48 4.47 -3.02 3.90
CA ILE A 48 3.97 -2.88 5.27
C ILE A 48 4.30 -1.48 5.85
N ASP A 49 5.52 -1.00 5.62
CA ASP A 49 5.98 0.29 6.13
C ASP A 49 5.25 1.47 5.46
N ALA A 50 4.84 1.29 4.21
CA ALA A 50 4.03 2.24 3.43
C ALA A 50 2.55 2.29 3.83
N LEU A 51 2.08 1.39 4.71
CA LEU A 51 0.67 1.38 5.14
C LEU A 51 0.27 2.70 5.83
N PRO A 52 -0.97 3.18 5.64
CA PRO A 52 -1.50 4.34 6.37
C PRO A 52 -1.31 4.21 7.88
N LYS A 53 -0.68 5.22 8.49
CA LYS A 53 -0.50 5.34 9.93
C LYS A 53 -1.68 6.07 10.55
N LEU A 54 -2.44 5.39 11.41
CA LEU A 54 -3.46 6.06 12.21
C LEU A 54 -2.80 6.81 13.35
N THR A 55 -3.12 8.10 13.45
CA THR A 55 -2.75 8.96 14.57
C THR A 55 -4.01 9.52 15.19
N LEU A 56 -3.99 9.82 16.49
CA LEU A 56 -5.14 10.40 17.18
C LEU A 56 -5.56 11.72 16.49
N PRO A 57 -6.79 11.84 15.98
CA PRO A 57 -7.22 13.07 15.32
C PRO A 57 -7.27 14.24 16.29
N ASP A 58 -7.05 15.47 15.79
CA ASP A 58 -6.99 16.67 16.63
C ASP A 58 -8.31 16.98 17.35
N SER A 59 -9.44 16.53 16.81
CA SER A 59 -10.75 16.58 17.48
C SER A 59 -10.75 15.82 18.81
N TYR A 60 -10.03 14.70 18.89
CA TYR A 60 -9.88 13.91 20.11
C TYR A 60 -8.80 14.47 21.03
N LYS A 61 -7.66 14.93 20.50
CA LYS A 61 -6.59 15.56 21.30
C LYS A 61 -7.10 16.76 22.10
N ASN A 62 -8.02 17.53 21.51
CA ASN A 62 -8.61 18.72 22.13
C ASN A 62 -9.86 18.41 22.97
N SER A 63 -10.31 17.15 23.01
CA SER A 63 -11.49 16.76 23.78
C SER A 63 -11.19 16.72 25.28
N LYS A 64 -12.15 17.19 26.09
CA LYS A 64 -12.11 17.02 27.56
C LYS A 64 -12.73 15.70 28.02
N ALA A 65 -13.35 14.94 27.10
CA ALA A 65 -13.95 13.66 27.44
C ALA A 65 -12.84 12.65 27.75
N LYS A 66 -12.87 12.11 28.97
CA LYS A 66 -11.95 11.05 29.37
C LYS A 66 -12.48 9.71 28.88
N LEU A 67 -11.61 8.92 28.27
CA LEU A 67 -11.89 7.51 27.99
C LEU A 67 -12.15 6.76 29.31
N ALA A 68 -12.93 5.68 29.22
CA ALA A 68 -13.07 4.75 30.32
C ALA A 68 -11.70 4.18 30.70
N TYR A 69 -11.47 3.93 31.99
CA TYR A 69 -10.18 3.38 32.42
C TYR A 69 -9.98 1.93 31.96
N ALA A 70 -11.05 1.23 31.59
CA ALA A 70 -11.04 -0.12 31.07
C ALA A 70 -12.13 -0.33 30.01
N LEU A 71 -11.82 -1.15 29.01
CA LEU A 71 -12.71 -1.52 27.92
C LEU A 71 -12.33 -2.91 27.37
N ASP A 72 -13.34 -3.73 27.07
CA ASP A 72 -13.17 -5.09 26.53
C ASP A 72 -14.11 -5.28 25.32
N ASN A 73 -13.55 -5.26 24.11
CA ASN A 73 -14.28 -5.53 22.88
C ASN A 73 -14.50 -7.03 22.63
N SER A 74 -13.84 -7.92 23.38
CA SER A 74 -14.06 -9.36 23.25
C SER A 74 -15.37 -9.86 23.86
N VAL A 75 -16.08 -9.01 24.62
CA VAL A 75 -17.46 -9.27 25.05
C VAL A 75 -18.52 -8.67 24.13
N ASN A 76 -18.11 -7.92 23.10
CA ASN A 76 -19.03 -7.37 22.11
C ASN A 76 -19.60 -8.49 21.23
N GLN A 77 -20.83 -8.31 20.73
CA GLN A 77 -21.49 -9.25 19.83
C GLN A 77 -20.70 -9.51 18.53
N TYR A 78 -19.82 -8.59 18.14
CA TYR A 78 -18.96 -8.69 16.96
C TYR A 78 -17.77 -9.65 17.16
N PHE A 79 -17.42 -9.97 18.42
CA PHE A 79 -16.31 -10.88 18.71
C PHE A 79 -16.79 -12.34 18.69
N ARG A 80 -16.08 -13.20 17.95
CA ARG A 80 -16.40 -14.63 17.88
C ARG A 80 -15.93 -15.39 19.12
N PRO A 81 -16.52 -16.56 19.44
CA PRO A 81 -15.99 -17.44 20.48
C PRO A 81 -14.52 -17.84 20.27
N ILE A 82 -13.80 -17.99 21.39
CA ILE A 82 -12.41 -18.47 21.41
C ILE A 82 -12.31 -19.87 20.79
N PHE A 83 -11.25 -20.09 20.01
CA PHE A 83 -11.04 -21.34 19.29
C PHE A 83 -9.57 -21.81 19.33
N ASN A 84 -9.35 -23.05 18.88
CA ASN A 84 -8.02 -23.64 18.69
C ASN A 84 -7.62 -23.55 17.22
N GLN A 85 -6.53 -22.84 16.92
CA GLN A 85 -5.92 -22.87 15.61
C GLN A 85 -5.39 -24.27 15.29
N VAL A 86 -5.13 -24.51 14.01
CA VAL A 86 -4.53 -25.74 13.51
C VAL A 86 -3.38 -25.37 12.58
N GLY A 87 -2.26 -26.10 12.70
CA GLY A 87 -1.01 -25.77 12.00
C GLY A 87 -0.46 -24.39 12.36
N GLY A 88 0.45 -23.89 11.52
CA GLY A 88 1.01 -22.55 11.57
C GLY A 88 0.05 -21.42 11.17
N SER A 89 -1.26 -21.57 11.42
CA SER A 89 -2.30 -20.64 10.95
C SER A 89 -2.52 -19.41 11.84
N CYS A 90 -1.66 -19.12 12.83
CA CYS A 90 -1.87 -18.04 13.81
C CYS A 90 -2.12 -16.66 13.16
N ALA A 91 -1.44 -16.36 12.06
CA ALA A 91 -1.64 -15.12 11.32
C ALA A 91 -3.06 -15.01 10.74
N GLN A 92 -3.58 -16.08 10.15
CA GLN A 92 -4.95 -16.10 9.61
C GLN A 92 -6.00 -16.27 10.71
N ALA A 93 -5.66 -16.95 11.80
CA ALA A 93 -6.51 -17.07 12.98
C ALA A 93 -6.76 -15.69 13.62
N SER A 94 -5.71 -14.91 13.83
CA SER A 94 -5.79 -13.58 14.39
C SER A 94 -6.34 -12.56 13.38
N GLY A 95 -5.85 -12.56 12.14
CA GLY A 95 -6.18 -11.55 11.13
C GLY A 95 -7.52 -11.75 10.42
N ILE A 96 -7.88 -12.98 10.04
CA ILE A 96 -9.14 -13.27 9.32
C ILE A 96 -10.23 -13.72 10.29
N ALA A 97 -9.91 -14.75 11.07
CA ALA A 97 -10.90 -15.38 11.93
C ALA A 97 -11.30 -14.50 13.11
N TYR A 98 -10.39 -13.77 13.78
CA TYR A 98 -10.77 -12.78 14.79
C TYR A 98 -11.04 -11.39 14.18
N ASN A 99 -10.02 -10.71 13.67
CA ASN A 99 -10.13 -9.28 13.32
C ASN A 99 -11.11 -9.00 12.17
N MET A 100 -10.90 -9.58 10.99
CA MET A 100 -11.82 -9.34 9.87
C MET A 100 -13.26 -9.79 10.19
N THR A 101 -13.44 -10.90 10.93
CA THR A 101 -14.78 -11.28 11.42
C THR A 101 -15.41 -10.19 12.28
N TYR A 102 -14.65 -9.61 13.21
CA TYR A 102 -15.13 -8.51 14.06
C TYR A 102 -15.56 -7.31 13.23
N GLU A 103 -14.68 -6.84 12.34
CA GLU A 103 -14.93 -5.66 11.50
C GLU A 103 -16.14 -5.87 10.57
N MET A 104 -16.26 -7.06 9.95
CA MET A 104 -17.42 -7.40 9.11
C MET A 104 -18.73 -7.40 9.90
N ASN A 105 -18.72 -7.91 11.14
CA ASN A 105 -19.90 -7.92 11.99
C ASN A 105 -20.27 -6.52 12.51
N PHE A 106 -19.26 -5.70 12.82
CA PHE A 106 -19.44 -4.32 13.23
C PHE A 106 -20.15 -3.51 12.14
N VAL A 107 -19.60 -3.48 10.91
CA VAL A 107 -20.18 -2.67 9.82
C VAL A 107 -21.57 -3.16 9.37
N ARG A 108 -21.87 -4.45 9.57
CA ARG A 108 -23.18 -5.05 9.23
C ARG A 108 -24.17 -5.07 10.39
N GLY A 109 -23.74 -4.73 11.61
CA GLY A 109 -24.57 -4.83 12.81
C GLY A 109 -25.01 -6.26 13.13
N THR A 110 -24.18 -7.27 12.84
CA THR A 110 -24.49 -8.70 13.05
C THR A 110 -23.72 -9.28 14.23
N THR A 111 -24.09 -10.49 14.67
CA THR A 111 -23.38 -11.20 15.74
C THR A 111 -22.45 -12.28 15.20
N ALA A 112 -21.23 -12.35 15.74
CA ALA A 112 -20.21 -13.31 15.38
C ALA A 112 -20.35 -14.66 16.10
N ASN A 113 -21.42 -14.89 16.89
CA ASN A 113 -21.66 -16.18 17.54
C ASN A 113 -22.29 -17.24 16.60
N VAL A 114 -22.68 -16.86 15.38
CA VAL A 114 -23.19 -17.77 14.35
C VAL A 114 -22.18 -17.94 13.21
N THR A 115 -22.12 -19.14 12.65
CA THR A 115 -21.15 -19.50 11.60
C THR A 115 -21.34 -18.74 10.29
N ALA A 116 -22.57 -18.34 9.94
CA ALA A 116 -22.84 -17.54 8.74
C ALA A 116 -22.19 -16.14 8.78
N ASN A 117 -21.80 -15.67 9.97
CA ASN A 117 -21.17 -14.37 10.17
C ASN A 117 -19.69 -14.48 10.59
N GLN A 118 -19.12 -15.69 10.59
CA GLN A 118 -17.72 -15.92 10.93
C GLN A 118 -16.92 -16.19 9.66
N LEU A 119 -15.65 -15.79 9.64
CA LEU A 119 -14.72 -16.11 8.57
C LEU A 119 -13.74 -17.22 9.02
N PRO A 120 -13.46 -18.21 8.16
CA PRO A 120 -12.52 -19.29 8.47
C PRO A 120 -11.07 -18.85 8.24
N SER A 121 -10.16 -19.28 9.10
CA SER A 121 -8.72 -19.04 8.89
C SER A 121 -8.15 -19.85 7.72
N HIS A 122 -8.66 -21.07 7.47
CA HIS A 122 -8.02 -21.97 6.49
C HIS A 122 -8.33 -21.67 5.03
N PHE A 123 -9.31 -20.81 4.74
CA PHE A 123 -9.53 -20.40 3.36
C PHE A 123 -8.29 -19.69 2.80
N THR A 124 -7.75 -18.69 3.49
CA THR A 124 -6.53 -17.99 3.08
C THR A 124 -5.28 -18.81 3.43
N TYR A 125 -5.21 -19.43 4.60
CA TYR A 125 -4.02 -20.18 5.05
C TYR A 125 -3.61 -21.30 4.10
N ASN A 126 -4.55 -22.07 3.55
CA ASN A 126 -4.20 -23.21 2.68
C ASN A 126 -3.64 -22.80 1.30
N TYR A 127 -3.81 -21.54 0.91
CA TYR A 127 -3.07 -20.97 -0.23
C TYR A 127 -1.61 -20.63 0.17
N LEU A 128 -1.43 -20.12 1.39
CA LEU A 128 -0.17 -19.55 1.88
C LEU A 128 0.80 -20.56 2.52
N ASN A 129 0.32 -21.73 2.92
CA ASN A 129 1.09 -22.70 3.71
C ASN A 129 1.95 -23.68 2.88
N ASP A 130 2.00 -23.51 1.55
CA ASP A 130 2.69 -24.42 0.63
C ASP A 130 2.36 -25.91 0.85
N GLY A 131 1.11 -26.20 1.25
CA GLY A 131 0.64 -27.57 1.52
C GLY A 131 1.13 -28.20 2.82
N SER A 132 1.77 -27.44 3.72
CA SER A 132 2.29 -27.98 4.99
C SER A 132 1.78 -27.20 6.19
N GLY A 133 1.29 -27.95 7.20
CA GLY A 133 0.88 -27.37 8.47
C GLY A 133 2.02 -26.77 9.30
N ALA A 134 3.28 -27.10 8.97
CA ALA A 134 4.46 -26.53 9.63
C ALA A 134 4.79 -25.12 9.10
N ASN A 135 4.24 -24.76 7.93
CA ASN A 135 4.50 -23.47 7.32
C ASN A 135 3.52 -22.42 7.82
N GLY A 136 4.07 -21.23 7.99
CA GLY A 136 3.38 -20.03 8.45
C GLY A 136 3.08 -19.02 7.35
N SER A 137 2.50 -17.89 7.73
CA SER A 137 2.24 -16.74 6.86
C SER A 137 2.26 -15.43 7.66
N THR A 138 2.05 -14.30 7.00
CA THR A 138 1.70 -13.03 7.66
C THR A 138 0.19 -12.77 7.54
N TYR A 139 -0.37 -11.96 8.44
CA TYR A 139 -1.78 -11.57 8.29
C TYR A 139 -1.98 -10.65 7.08
N PHE A 140 -0.95 -9.92 6.64
CA PHE A 140 -0.98 -9.08 5.44
C PHE A 140 -1.26 -9.88 4.17
N GLN A 141 -0.59 -11.02 3.97
CA GLN A 141 -0.86 -11.92 2.84
C GLN A 141 -2.32 -12.41 2.84
N GLY A 142 -2.87 -12.69 4.03
CA GLY A 142 -4.27 -13.06 4.21
C GLY A 142 -5.23 -11.94 3.82
N TRP A 143 -4.93 -10.71 4.25
CA TRP A 143 -5.72 -9.54 3.94
C TRP A 143 -5.64 -9.14 2.46
N ASP A 144 -4.52 -9.41 1.80
CA ASP A 144 -4.40 -9.22 0.36
C ASP A 144 -5.30 -10.19 -0.42
N ILE A 145 -5.37 -11.47 -0.01
CA ILE A 145 -6.37 -12.42 -0.54
C ILE A 145 -7.79 -11.91 -0.25
N ALA A 146 -8.07 -11.47 0.97
CA ALA A 146 -9.39 -10.94 1.33
C ALA A 146 -9.76 -9.66 0.54
N LYS A 147 -8.79 -8.81 0.21
CA LYS A 147 -8.98 -7.60 -0.60
C LYS A 147 -9.29 -7.94 -2.05
N ASN A 148 -8.56 -8.87 -2.65
CA ASN A 148 -8.61 -9.16 -4.10
C ASN A 148 -9.53 -10.32 -4.50
N CYS A 149 -9.80 -11.26 -3.60
CA CYS A 149 -10.66 -12.42 -3.86
C CYS A 149 -11.84 -12.53 -2.89
N GLY A 150 -11.68 -12.02 -1.67
CA GLY A 150 -12.64 -12.16 -0.59
C GLY A 150 -12.54 -13.50 0.15
N VAL A 151 -13.32 -13.67 1.21
CA VAL A 151 -13.29 -14.84 2.09
C VAL A 151 -14.71 -15.36 2.35
N PRO A 152 -15.04 -16.63 2.07
CA PRO A 152 -16.36 -17.18 2.36
C PRO A 152 -16.62 -17.19 3.86
N ASP A 153 -17.89 -17.15 4.26
CA ASP A 153 -18.25 -17.43 5.64
C ASP A 153 -18.02 -18.91 6.00
N VAL A 154 -17.92 -19.20 7.30
CA VAL A 154 -17.68 -20.54 7.85
C VAL A 154 -18.75 -21.54 7.41
N ALA A 155 -20.02 -21.11 7.32
CA ALA A 155 -21.12 -22.00 6.93
C ALA A 155 -20.98 -22.42 5.45
N THR A 156 -20.61 -21.49 4.57
CA THR A 156 -20.35 -21.74 3.15
C THR A 156 -19.06 -22.54 2.92
N TYR A 157 -18.00 -22.23 3.68
CA TYR A 157 -16.72 -22.95 3.58
C TYR A 157 -16.85 -24.42 3.99
N GLY A 158 -17.76 -24.71 4.94
CA GLY A 158 -18.12 -26.06 5.40
C GLY A 158 -17.46 -26.47 6.72
N GLY A 159 -16.96 -25.52 7.52
CA GLY A 159 -16.34 -25.84 8.80
C GLY A 159 -15.70 -24.63 9.51
N TYR A 160 -15.71 -24.67 10.85
CA TYR A 160 -15.38 -23.56 11.75
C TYR A 160 -13.99 -22.96 11.53
N LEU A 161 -13.05 -23.81 11.08
CA LEU A 161 -11.65 -23.46 10.84
C LEU A 161 -11.06 -24.27 9.69
N TRP A 162 -11.50 -25.52 9.43
CA TRP A 162 -11.02 -26.40 8.37
C TRP A 162 -12.19 -27.09 7.64
N PRO A 163 -12.05 -27.44 6.35
CA PRO A 163 -13.14 -28.03 5.55
C PRO A 163 -13.33 -29.54 5.79
N THR A 164 -12.46 -30.18 6.59
CA THR A 164 -12.49 -31.64 6.85
C THR A 164 -12.00 -31.99 8.24
N THR A 165 -12.67 -32.92 8.93
CA THR A 165 -12.20 -33.46 10.22
C THR A 165 -11.00 -34.41 10.09
N ASN A 166 -10.57 -34.72 8.86
CA ASN A 166 -9.40 -35.54 8.61
C ASN A 166 -8.12 -34.71 8.74
N THR A 167 -7.37 -34.96 9.81
CA THR A 167 -6.14 -34.23 10.15
C THR A 167 -5.03 -34.36 9.11
N THR A 168 -5.04 -35.41 8.29
CA THR A 168 -4.09 -35.58 7.17
C THR A 168 -4.28 -34.52 6.09
N TYR A 169 -5.52 -34.09 5.84
CA TYR A 169 -5.85 -33.23 4.69
C TYR A 169 -6.12 -31.76 5.06
N GLN A 170 -6.25 -31.45 6.35
CA GLN A 170 -6.67 -30.12 6.82
C GLN A 170 -5.83 -28.95 6.26
N ASN A 171 -4.53 -29.17 6.04
CA ASN A 171 -3.59 -28.17 5.54
C ASN A 171 -3.37 -28.23 4.01
N LEU A 172 -4.02 -29.17 3.33
CA LEU A 172 -3.82 -29.43 1.90
C LEU A 172 -4.96 -28.88 1.04
N LEU A 173 -6.18 -28.79 1.58
CA LEU A 173 -7.37 -28.61 0.75
C LEU A 173 -7.58 -27.16 0.30
N TRP A 174 -7.61 -26.95 -1.02
CA TRP A 174 -8.24 -25.76 -1.61
C TRP A 174 -9.72 -26.04 -1.84
N LYS A 175 -10.56 -25.02 -1.65
CA LYS A 175 -12.00 -25.24 -1.69
C LYS A 175 -12.51 -25.30 -3.12
N ASP A 176 -13.17 -26.39 -3.46
CA ASP A 176 -13.86 -26.58 -4.74
C ASP A 176 -15.27 -25.96 -4.73
N GLY A 177 -15.69 -25.42 -5.88
CA GLY A 177 -17.05 -24.99 -6.17
C GLY A 177 -17.21 -23.48 -6.29
N PHE A 178 -17.68 -23.02 -7.46
CA PHE A 178 -17.94 -21.61 -7.75
C PHE A 178 -18.79 -20.88 -6.69
N PRO A 179 -19.87 -21.48 -6.11
CA PRO A 179 -20.67 -20.80 -5.09
C PRO A 179 -19.88 -20.35 -3.86
N VAL A 180 -18.81 -21.08 -3.49
CA VAL A 180 -17.97 -20.69 -2.35
C VAL A 180 -17.23 -19.39 -2.64
N TYR A 181 -16.57 -19.32 -3.80
CA TYR A 181 -15.87 -18.13 -4.24
C TYR A 181 -16.84 -16.95 -4.39
N GLN A 182 -18.01 -17.20 -4.97
CA GLN A 182 -19.04 -16.17 -5.14
C GLN A 182 -19.51 -15.59 -3.80
N THR A 183 -19.75 -16.41 -2.77
CA THR A 183 -20.07 -15.90 -1.43
C THR A 183 -18.87 -15.18 -0.82
N GLY A 184 -17.67 -15.72 -1.01
CA GLY A 184 -16.44 -15.13 -0.46
C GLY A 184 -16.15 -13.74 -0.99
N MET A 185 -16.43 -13.49 -2.28
CA MET A 185 -16.26 -12.18 -2.89
C MET A 185 -17.00 -11.06 -2.15
N ASN A 186 -18.08 -11.36 -1.40
CA ASN A 186 -18.87 -10.36 -0.67
C ASN A 186 -18.19 -9.88 0.63
N ASN A 187 -17.13 -10.54 1.10
CA ASN A 187 -16.41 -10.18 2.32
C ASN A 187 -15.02 -9.69 1.94
N ARG A 188 -14.84 -8.36 1.89
CA ARG A 188 -13.62 -7.73 1.38
C ARG A 188 -12.97 -6.80 2.40
N VAL A 189 -11.65 -6.84 2.42
CA VAL A 189 -10.82 -5.75 2.98
C VAL A 189 -10.84 -4.58 2.01
N SER A 190 -10.93 -3.35 2.53
CA SER A 190 -10.79 -2.12 1.73
C SER A 190 -9.42 -1.46 1.95
N GLU A 191 -9.00 -1.35 3.21
CA GLU A 191 -7.76 -0.67 3.62
C GLU A 191 -7.13 -1.40 4.79
N VAL A 192 -5.80 -1.45 4.84
CA VAL A 192 -5.03 -1.95 5.99
C VAL A 192 -4.36 -0.76 6.67
N ILE A 193 -4.39 -0.73 7.99
CA ILE A 193 -3.96 0.40 8.81
C ILE A 193 -2.97 -0.08 9.85
N GLN A 194 -1.92 0.72 10.09
CA GLN A 194 -0.97 0.51 11.18
C GLN A 194 -1.15 1.56 12.28
N ILE A 195 -0.96 1.15 13.53
CA ILE A 195 -1.00 1.99 14.73
C ILE A 195 0.33 1.77 15.47
N PRO A 196 1.27 2.72 15.40
CA PRO A 196 2.47 2.70 16.24
C PRO A 196 2.07 2.85 17.71
N VAL A 197 2.53 1.94 18.57
CA VAL A 197 2.12 1.86 19.99
C VAL A 197 3.30 1.93 20.96
N GLY A 198 4.50 2.22 20.45
CA GLY A 198 5.71 2.33 21.28
C GLY A 198 5.78 3.55 22.20
N THR A 199 4.84 4.51 22.09
CA THR A 199 4.81 5.74 22.88
C THR A 199 3.46 5.95 23.59
N PRO A 200 3.40 6.80 24.63
CA PRO A 200 2.13 7.18 25.27
C PRO A 200 1.07 7.73 24.29
N GLU A 201 1.49 8.49 23.27
CA GLU A 201 0.60 9.03 22.22
C GLU A 201 0.06 7.91 21.31
N GLY A 202 0.93 6.95 20.96
CA GLY A 202 0.55 5.75 20.22
C GLY A 202 -0.45 4.89 21.01
N LEU A 203 -0.20 4.68 22.30
CA LEU A 203 -1.13 4.00 23.20
C LEU A 203 -2.46 4.74 23.32
N ALA A 204 -2.45 6.07 23.42
CA ALA A 204 -3.68 6.86 23.43
C ALA A 204 -4.49 6.69 22.14
N THR A 205 -3.81 6.65 20.99
CA THR A 205 -4.44 6.34 19.69
C THR A 205 -5.07 4.95 19.70
N LEU A 206 -4.36 3.92 20.19
CA LEU A 206 -4.89 2.57 20.30
C LEU A 206 -6.12 2.49 21.23
N LYS A 207 -6.07 3.14 22.39
CA LYS A 207 -7.20 3.18 23.33
C LYS A 207 -8.44 3.84 22.73
N GLN A 208 -8.25 4.92 21.97
CA GLN A 208 -9.33 5.57 21.24
C GLN A 208 -9.86 4.68 20.11
N TYR A 209 -8.99 3.97 19.39
CA TYR A 209 -9.41 3.00 18.37
C TYR A 209 -10.28 1.89 18.96
N PHE A 210 -9.93 1.36 20.14
CA PHE A 210 -10.78 0.40 20.85
C PHE A 210 -12.12 0.99 21.30
N ASN A 211 -12.21 2.30 21.52
CA ASN A 211 -13.45 2.97 21.92
C ASN A 211 -14.41 3.19 20.75
N ASP A 212 -13.92 3.73 19.63
CA ASP A 212 -14.77 4.19 18.51
C ASP A 212 -14.05 4.25 17.15
N HIS A 213 -13.04 3.40 16.91
CA HIS A 213 -12.22 3.40 15.70
C HIS A 213 -11.47 4.72 15.41
N CYS A 214 -11.45 5.67 16.36
CA CYS A 214 -11.01 7.05 16.16
C CYS A 214 -11.87 7.85 15.17
N ASP A 215 -13.11 7.43 14.89
CA ASP A 215 -13.99 8.11 13.93
C ASP A 215 -15.37 8.49 14.50
N GLY A 216 -15.62 8.16 15.77
CA GLY A 216 -16.85 8.51 16.49
C GLY A 216 -17.94 7.44 16.33
N SER A 217 -17.57 6.28 15.82
CA SER A 217 -18.39 5.08 15.78
C SER A 217 -18.97 4.68 17.15
N SER A 218 -20.07 3.93 17.14
CA SER A 218 -20.74 3.48 18.36
C SER A 218 -19.96 2.43 19.16
N ALA A 219 -18.95 1.81 18.54
CA ALA A 219 -18.01 0.89 19.15
C ALA A 219 -16.68 0.99 18.39
N GLY A 220 -15.60 0.55 19.03
CA GLY A 220 -14.28 0.44 18.42
C GLY A 220 -13.95 -0.97 17.95
N GLY A 221 -12.73 -1.11 17.43
CA GLY A 221 -12.27 -2.32 16.75
C GLY A 221 -11.44 -3.24 17.63
N ILE A 222 -10.79 -4.22 17.00
CA ILE A 222 -9.70 -5.01 17.59
C ILE A 222 -8.47 -4.93 16.68
N VAL A 223 -7.29 -5.29 17.19
CA VAL A 223 -6.04 -5.15 16.43
C VAL A 223 -5.20 -6.40 16.50
N ASN A 224 -4.39 -6.64 15.48
CA ASN A 224 -3.42 -7.73 15.41
C ASN A 224 -2.02 -7.27 15.76
N PHE A 225 -1.26 -8.17 16.34
CA PHE A 225 0.16 -7.98 16.60
C PHE A 225 0.89 -9.32 16.43
N SER A 226 2.20 -9.25 16.21
CA SER A 226 3.08 -10.42 16.25
C SER A 226 4.14 -10.24 17.34
N ALA A 227 4.52 -11.35 17.97
CA ALA A 227 5.54 -11.40 19.01
C ALA A 227 6.14 -12.80 19.11
N GLY A 228 7.27 -12.93 19.79
CA GLY A 228 7.86 -14.24 20.09
C GLY A 228 7.20 -14.91 21.28
N VAL A 229 6.83 -16.18 21.13
CA VAL A 229 6.21 -17.01 22.20
C VAL A 229 7.01 -18.28 22.48
N SER A 230 8.32 -18.22 22.27
CA SER A 230 9.24 -19.35 22.46
C SER A 230 10.01 -19.29 23.79
N TYR A 231 11.31 -19.51 23.76
CA TYR A 231 12.14 -19.90 24.91
C TYR A 231 12.05 -18.93 26.09
N THR A 232 12.12 -17.64 25.81
CA THR A 232 12.13 -16.59 26.83
C THR A 232 10.75 -16.04 27.13
N PHE A 233 9.71 -16.38 26.35
CA PHE A 233 8.35 -15.96 26.62
C PHE A 233 7.88 -16.44 28.00
N ALA A 234 7.42 -15.51 28.83
CA ALA A 234 7.01 -15.81 30.19
C ALA A 234 5.66 -15.19 30.54
N THR A 235 4.88 -15.92 31.32
CA THR A 235 3.64 -15.44 31.91
C THR A 235 3.64 -15.66 33.42
N SER A 236 2.76 -14.93 34.11
CA SER A 236 2.49 -15.07 35.53
C SER A 236 1.00 -14.87 35.81
N THR A 237 0.64 -14.77 37.07
CA THR A 237 -0.71 -14.40 37.51
C THR A 237 -0.70 -13.04 38.18
N LEU A 238 -1.76 -12.26 37.94
CA LEU A 238 -1.92 -10.96 38.57
C LEU A 238 -2.02 -11.11 40.10
N PRO A 239 -1.31 -10.29 40.89
CA PRO A 239 -1.22 -10.45 42.34
C PRO A 239 -2.58 -10.34 43.04
N ALA A 240 -2.72 -11.02 44.19
CA ALA A 240 -3.91 -10.87 45.02
C ALA A 240 -4.10 -9.41 45.47
N GLY A 241 -5.33 -8.91 45.42
CA GLY A 241 -5.66 -7.54 45.81
C GLY A 241 -5.46 -6.48 44.72
N THR A 242 -5.00 -6.85 43.52
CA THR A 242 -5.03 -5.99 42.32
C THR A 242 -6.31 -6.22 41.51
N GLU A 243 -6.62 -5.32 40.59
CA GLU A 243 -7.69 -5.55 39.62
C GLU A 243 -7.37 -6.79 38.76
N ASN A 244 -8.39 -7.59 38.43
CA ASN A 244 -8.25 -8.86 37.71
C ASN A 244 -7.27 -9.87 38.36
N ALA A 245 -7.06 -9.80 39.68
CA ALA A 245 -6.22 -10.75 40.43
C ALA A 245 -6.48 -12.23 40.04
N GLY A 246 -5.41 -12.99 39.88
CA GLY A 246 -5.43 -14.40 39.47
C GLY A 246 -5.55 -14.64 37.96
N GLN A 247 -5.83 -13.60 37.15
CA GLN A 247 -5.79 -13.72 35.70
C GLN A 247 -4.33 -13.71 35.18
N THR A 248 -4.12 -14.30 34.01
CA THR A 248 -2.81 -14.44 33.37
C THR A 248 -2.29 -13.08 32.89
N VAL A 249 -1.01 -12.80 33.16
CA VAL A 249 -0.28 -11.62 32.67
C VAL A 249 0.98 -12.05 31.95
N VAL A 250 1.30 -11.40 30.83
CA VAL A 250 2.56 -11.59 30.09
C VAL A 250 3.65 -10.76 30.76
N LEU A 251 4.80 -11.37 31.03
CA LEU A 251 5.94 -10.67 31.62
C LEU A 251 6.88 -10.13 30.56
N ASN A 252 7.17 -10.95 29.55
CA ASN A 252 8.03 -10.58 28.43
C ASN A 252 7.76 -11.50 27.23
N TRP A 253 8.00 -10.96 26.04
CA TRP A 253 8.00 -11.72 24.78
C TRP A 253 9.37 -12.32 24.49
N ASP A 254 9.42 -13.29 23.57
CA ASP A 254 10.68 -13.79 23.04
C ASP A 254 11.22 -12.90 21.91
N PRO A 255 12.55 -12.68 21.81
CA PRO A 255 13.12 -11.86 20.74
C PRO A 255 12.88 -12.41 19.32
N ILE A 256 12.62 -13.71 19.18
CA ILE A 256 12.34 -14.34 17.89
C ILE A 256 10.83 -14.34 17.66
N VAL A 257 10.37 -13.43 16.79
CA VAL A 257 8.95 -13.34 16.41
C VAL A 257 8.53 -14.58 15.63
N ASN A 258 7.56 -15.31 16.17
CA ASN A 258 7.06 -16.54 15.55
C ASN A 258 5.53 -16.72 15.67
N HIS A 259 4.81 -15.83 16.37
CA HIS A 259 3.37 -15.98 16.57
C HIS A 259 2.60 -14.68 16.36
N ALA A 260 1.33 -14.81 15.98
CA ALA A 260 0.43 -13.69 15.71
C ALA A 260 -0.87 -13.84 16.49
N MET A 261 -1.30 -12.74 17.09
CA MET A 261 -2.35 -12.69 18.12
C MET A 261 -3.19 -11.41 17.97
N THR A 262 -4.17 -11.22 18.85
CA THR A 262 -5.11 -10.10 18.80
C THR A 262 -5.15 -9.36 20.14
N PHE A 263 -5.14 -8.03 20.12
CA PHE A 263 -5.56 -7.22 21.27
C PHE A 263 -7.00 -6.75 21.08
N ALA A 264 -7.81 -6.87 22.14
CA ALA A 264 -9.25 -6.63 22.10
C ALA A 264 -9.72 -5.62 23.16
N GLY A 265 -8.84 -4.80 23.70
CA GLY A 265 -9.20 -3.85 24.75
C GLY A 265 -8.03 -3.51 25.66
N TYR A 266 -8.33 -2.84 26.77
CA TYR A 266 -7.33 -2.38 27.73
C TYR A 266 -7.92 -2.19 29.13
N ASN A 267 -7.04 -2.13 30.13
CA ASN A 267 -7.38 -1.72 31.49
C ASN A 267 -6.17 -1.02 32.14
N ASP A 268 -6.34 0.26 32.49
CA ASP A 268 -5.33 1.15 33.09
C ASP A 268 -4.95 0.76 34.52
N SER A 269 -5.78 -0.06 35.17
CA SER A 269 -5.63 -0.43 36.57
C SER A 269 -4.93 -1.77 36.79
N ILE A 270 -4.60 -2.53 35.73
CA ILE A 270 -3.82 -3.77 35.82
C ILE A 270 -2.44 -3.45 36.41
N ARG A 271 -1.93 -4.29 37.32
CA ARG A 271 -0.66 -4.01 38.02
C ARG A 271 0.21 -5.25 38.10
N TYR A 272 1.49 -5.08 37.83
CA TYR A 272 2.51 -6.10 38.06
C TYR A 272 3.82 -5.42 38.48
N ASP A 273 4.46 -5.94 39.52
CA ASP A 273 5.68 -5.38 40.11
C ASP A 273 6.88 -6.01 39.40
N PHE A 274 7.53 -5.23 38.53
CA PHE A 274 8.58 -5.73 37.64
C PHE A 274 9.98 -5.60 38.27
N ASN A 275 10.17 -4.68 39.20
CA ASN A 275 11.44 -4.49 39.90
C ASN A 275 11.46 -5.16 41.29
N SER A 276 10.34 -5.76 41.71
CA SER A 276 10.16 -6.43 43.00
C SER A 276 10.36 -5.50 44.22
N ASP A 277 10.02 -4.22 44.09
CA ASP A 277 10.15 -3.22 45.17
C ASP A 277 8.91 -3.11 46.08
N GLY A 278 7.83 -3.82 45.73
CA GLY A 278 6.56 -3.84 46.44
C GLY A 278 5.63 -2.67 46.11
N ARG A 279 5.92 -1.87 45.07
CA ARG A 279 5.10 -0.75 44.59
C ARG A 279 4.70 -0.99 43.12
N TYR A 280 3.80 -0.14 42.63
CA TYR A 280 3.36 -0.15 41.23
C TYR A 280 3.39 1.28 40.69
N THR A 281 4.39 1.58 39.88
CA THR A 281 4.72 2.95 39.47
C THR A 281 4.77 3.12 37.96
N ASN A 282 4.48 4.33 37.50
CA ASN A 282 4.65 4.74 36.09
C ASN A 282 5.51 6.02 36.01
N ASP A 283 6.14 6.37 37.14
CA ASP A 283 6.76 7.65 37.45
C ASP A 283 8.15 7.48 38.09
N ILE A 284 8.65 6.24 38.13
CA ILE A 284 9.98 5.87 38.63
C ILE A 284 10.69 5.13 37.48
N ASP A 285 11.97 5.45 37.28
CA ASP A 285 12.85 4.69 36.39
C ASP A 285 13.18 3.35 37.07
N ILE A 286 12.64 2.25 36.52
CA ILE A 286 12.83 0.91 37.06
C ILE A 286 13.85 0.10 36.26
N ASN A 287 14.29 0.61 35.11
CA ASN A 287 15.21 -0.07 34.20
C ASN A 287 16.65 0.48 34.28
N GLY A 288 16.84 1.65 34.88
CA GLY A 288 18.13 2.28 35.16
C GLY A 288 18.74 3.08 34.00
N ASP A 289 17.97 3.39 32.95
CA ASP A 289 18.42 4.17 31.79
C ASP A 289 18.35 5.69 32.00
N SER A 290 17.91 6.15 33.19
CA SER A 290 17.72 7.56 33.56
C SER A 290 16.62 8.28 32.79
N VAL A 291 15.73 7.55 32.12
CA VAL A 291 14.54 8.07 31.46
C VAL A 291 13.32 7.42 32.10
N VAL A 292 12.28 8.20 32.42
CA VAL A 292 11.00 7.64 32.88
C VAL A 292 10.05 7.63 31.70
N ASP A 293 9.88 6.48 31.08
CA ASP A 293 9.01 6.29 29.92
C ASP A 293 8.09 5.07 30.08
N MET A 294 7.41 4.67 29.00
CA MET A 294 6.44 3.57 29.05
C MET A 294 7.10 2.21 29.36
N LYS A 295 8.41 2.05 29.14
CA LYS A 295 9.16 0.84 29.49
C LYS A 295 9.23 0.63 30.99
N ASP A 296 9.07 1.69 31.78
CA ASP A 296 9.08 1.65 33.24
C ASP A 296 7.72 1.37 33.87
N TRP A 297 6.66 1.35 33.06
CA TRP A 297 5.31 1.29 33.60
C TRP A 297 4.96 -0.10 34.14
N GLU A 298 4.51 -0.09 35.38
CA GLU A 298 3.99 -1.26 36.11
C GLU A 298 2.46 -1.29 36.17
N LYS A 299 1.82 -0.19 35.73
CA LYS A 299 0.36 -0.05 35.68
C LYS A 299 -0.14 0.07 34.24
N GLY A 300 -1.20 -0.69 33.98
CA GLY A 300 -1.94 -0.68 32.74
C GLY A 300 -1.53 -1.78 31.77
N ALA A 301 -2.51 -2.39 31.13
CA ALA A 301 -2.30 -3.47 30.17
C ALA A 301 -3.34 -3.44 29.04
N VAL A 302 -2.99 -4.04 27.90
CA VAL A 302 -3.93 -4.40 26.84
C VAL A 302 -4.41 -5.84 27.03
N LEU A 303 -5.65 -6.10 26.64
CA LEU A 303 -6.25 -7.44 26.71
C LEU A 303 -5.87 -8.23 25.47
N MET A 304 -5.00 -9.22 25.64
CA MET A 304 -4.61 -10.17 24.59
C MET A 304 -5.60 -11.33 24.51
N VAL A 305 -5.94 -11.70 23.27
CA VAL A 305 -6.70 -12.91 22.93
C VAL A 305 -5.87 -13.80 22.01
N ASN A 306 -5.77 -15.08 22.37
CA ASN A 306 -5.01 -16.08 21.63
C ASN A 306 -5.93 -17.06 20.87
N SER A 307 -5.35 -17.85 19.97
CA SER A 307 -6.02 -18.92 19.23
C SER A 307 -5.58 -20.32 19.69
N TRP A 308 -5.27 -20.47 20.99
CA TRP A 308 -4.90 -21.76 21.62
C TRP A 308 -6.02 -22.31 22.52
N GLY A 309 -7.27 -21.96 22.20
CA GLY A 309 -8.43 -22.43 22.93
C GLY A 309 -8.58 -21.82 24.32
N THR A 310 -9.63 -22.26 25.01
CA THR A 310 -10.02 -21.71 26.32
C THR A 310 -9.22 -22.28 27.49
N THR A 311 -8.41 -23.32 27.27
CA THR A 311 -7.58 -23.93 28.32
C THR A 311 -6.27 -23.17 28.53
N TRP A 312 -5.84 -22.36 27.56
CA TRP A 312 -4.65 -21.53 27.68
C TRP A 312 -4.94 -20.21 28.40
N GLY A 313 -4.00 -19.76 29.24
CA GLY A 313 -4.12 -18.51 29.98
C GLY A 313 -5.39 -18.45 30.84
N THR A 314 -6.07 -17.30 30.80
CA THR A 314 -7.38 -17.13 31.43
C THR A 314 -8.47 -17.19 30.36
N LEU A 315 -9.00 -18.39 30.10
CA LEU A 315 -10.05 -18.61 29.09
C LEU A 315 -9.63 -18.17 27.67
N GLY A 316 -8.38 -18.43 27.28
CA GLY A 316 -7.79 -18.03 26.00
C GLY A 316 -7.26 -16.59 25.96
N LYS A 317 -7.24 -15.90 27.11
CA LYS A 317 -6.84 -14.49 27.23
C LYS A 317 -5.70 -14.30 28.23
N ALA A 318 -4.97 -13.21 28.06
CA ALA A 318 -3.97 -12.73 29.01
C ALA A 318 -3.90 -11.20 28.98
N TRP A 319 -3.37 -10.59 30.03
CA TRP A 319 -3.04 -9.17 30.05
C TRP A 319 -1.60 -8.98 29.57
N ALA A 320 -1.39 -8.11 28.58
CA ALA A 320 -0.06 -7.68 28.15
C ALA A 320 0.20 -6.25 28.65
N PRO A 321 1.11 -6.05 29.63
CA PRO A 321 1.38 -4.73 30.20
C PRO A 321 1.84 -3.71 29.15
N TYR A 322 1.47 -2.43 29.33
CA TYR A 322 1.78 -1.36 28.37
C TYR A 322 3.27 -1.26 28.05
N ARG A 323 4.15 -1.54 29.03
CA ARG A 323 5.59 -1.58 28.80
C ARG A 323 6.01 -2.50 27.65
N THR A 324 5.33 -3.63 27.46
CA THR A 324 5.67 -4.58 26.39
C THR A 324 5.39 -4.04 24.98
N LEU A 325 4.63 -2.95 24.87
CA LEU A 325 4.41 -2.22 23.63
C LEU A 325 5.57 -1.28 23.29
N ALA A 326 6.37 -0.85 24.28
CA ALA A 326 7.47 0.09 24.14
C ALA A 326 8.87 -0.56 24.13
N LEU A 327 9.00 -1.77 24.69
CA LEU A 327 10.26 -2.50 24.73
C LEU A 327 10.74 -2.91 23.33
N SER A 328 12.06 -2.99 23.13
CA SER A 328 12.61 -3.59 21.91
C SER A 328 12.32 -5.09 21.88
N LEU A 329 12.46 -5.75 20.71
CA LEU A 329 12.37 -7.21 20.63
C LEU A 329 13.36 -7.90 21.57
N ALA A 330 14.59 -7.39 21.68
CA ALA A 330 15.62 -7.95 22.55
C ALA A 330 15.25 -7.85 24.04
N ASP A 331 14.49 -6.82 24.41
CA ASP A 331 14.03 -6.59 25.79
C ASP A 331 12.66 -7.23 26.07
N GLY A 332 12.12 -8.01 25.12
CA GLY A 332 10.86 -8.72 25.26
C GLY A 332 9.62 -7.89 24.91
N GLY A 333 9.74 -6.99 23.92
CA GLY A 333 8.63 -6.26 23.31
C GLY A 333 7.97 -6.98 22.13
N ILE A 334 6.88 -6.40 21.62
CA ILE A 334 6.19 -6.88 20.40
C ILE A 334 6.92 -6.45 19.12
N ASN A 335 6.63 -7.12 18.00
CA ASN A 335 7.23 -6.79 16.71
C ASN A 335 6.94 -5.33 16.29
N ASN A 336 7.98 -4.62 15.88
CA ASN A 336 7.94 -3.24 15.39
C ASN A 336 7.27 -2.20 16.31
N ASN A 337 7.00 -2.53 17.58
CA ASN A 337 6.21 -1.68 18.49
C ASN A 337 4.91 -1.15 17.84
N THR A 338 4.30 -1.96 16.97
CA THR A 338 3.21 -1.56 16.08
C THR A 338 2.14 -2.65 16.04
N VAL A 339 0.88 -2.21 15.99
CA VAL A 339 -0.29 -3.10 15.82
C VAL A 339 -1.03 -2.73 14.54
N TYR A 340 -1.77 -3.68 13.99
CA TYR A 340 -2.35 -3.56 12.66
C TYR A 340 -3.83 -3.93 12.67
N THR A 341 -4.61 -3.30 11.81
CA THR A 341 -6.02 -3.60 11.62
C THR A 341 -6.45 -3.34 10.17
N MET A 342 -7.71 -3.58 9.84
CA MET A 342 -8.27 -3.26 8.53
C MET A 342 -9.60 -2.53 8.62
N LYS A 343 -9.92 -1.80 7.55
CA LYS A 343 -11.30 -1.49 7.18
C LYS A 343 -11.81 -2.53 6.21
N VAL A 344 -13.12 -2.75 6.26
CA VAL A 344 -13.81 -3.70 5.39
C VAL A 344 -14.90 -3.02 4.57
N LYS A 345 -15.29 -3.64 3.46
CA LYS A 345 -16.45 -3.19 2.68
C LYS A 345 -17.73 -3.70 3.36
N ASN A 346 -18.63 -2.79 3.74
CA ASN A 346 -19.93 -3.14 4.34
C ASN A 346 -20.74 -4.09 3.41
N SER A 347 -20.79 -3.73 2.13
CA SER A 347 -21.37 -4.54 1.06
C SER A 347 -20.45 -4.48 -0.16
N PHE A 348 -20.38 -5.59 -0.88
CA PHE A 348 -19.66 -5.69 -2.15
C PHE A 348 -20.28 -6.79 -2.99
N VAL A 349 -20.55 -6.51 -4.25
CA VAL A 349 -21.09 -7.47 -5.22
C VAL A 349 -20.33 -7.27 -6.54
N PRO A 350 -19.52 -8.24 -6.98
CA PRO A 350 -18.85 -8.18 -8.28
C PRO A 350 -19.82 -7.96 -9.43
N GLN A 351 -19.49 -7.06 -10.35
CA GLN A 351 -20.25 -6.86 -11.58
C GLN A 351 -19.97 -7.92 -12.64
N LEU A 352 -18.77 -8.52 -12.63
CA LEU A 352 -18.40 -9.60 -13.53
C LEU A 352 -17.50 -10.62 -12.83
N LYS A 353 -17.86 -11.91 -12.96
CA LYS A 353 -17.12 -13.03 -12.38
C LYS A 353 -16.66 -13.98 -13.46
N LEU A 354 -15.43 -14.46 -13.36
CA LEU A 354 -14.92 -15.61 -14.07
C LEU A 354 -15.31 -16.87 -13.29
N LYS A 355 -15.96 -17.82 -13.96
CA LYS A 355 -16.20 -19.17 -13.48
C LYS A 355 -15.39 -20.14 -14.35
N ALA A 356 -14.57 -21.00 -13.76
CA ALA A 356 -13.81 -21.97 -14.56
C ALA A 356 -13.63 -23.30 -13.83
N THR A 357 -13.49 -24.37 -14.59
CA THR A 357 -13.06 -25.68 -14.10
C THR A 357 -11.70 -26.01 -14.67
N VAL A 358 -10.72 -26.28 -13.82
CA VAL A 358 -9.35 -26.61 -14.21
C VAL A 358 -8.98 -27.95 -13.60
N THR A 359 -8.37 -28.84 -14.41
CA THR A 359 -7.67 -30.00 -13.88
C THR A 359 -6.17 -29.84 -14.00
N TYR A 360 -5.43 -30.16 -12.94
CA TYR A 360 -3.98 -30.22 -13.00
C TYR A 360 -3.40 -31.09 -11.88
N SER A 361 -2.25 -31.72 -12.14
CA SER A 361 -1.63 -32.67 -11.20
C SER A 361 -0.67 -32.02 -10.20
N ASP A 362 -0.17 -30.81 -10.46
CA ASP A 362 0.69 -30.06 -9.54
C ASP A 362 0.35 -28.56 -9.52
N ARG A 363 -0.42 -28.13 -8.52
CA ARG A 363 -0.95 -26.77 -8.43
C ARG A 363 0.13 -25.70 -8.23
N LYS A 364 1.31 -26.05 -7.70
CA LYS A 364 2.40 -25.09 -7.46
C LYS A 364 3.05 -24.60 -8.74
N GLU A 365 2.86 -25.30 -9.85
CA GLU A 365 3.38 -24.89 -11.15
C GLU A 365 2.47 -23.90 -11.88
N LEU A 366 1.27 -23.64 -11.36
CA LEU A 366 0.27 -22.83 -12.04
C LEU A 366 0.14 -21.42 -11.47
N LYS A 367 0.05 -20.46 -12.39
CA LYS A 367 -0.58 -19.16 -12.16
C LYS A 367 -1.85 -19.04 -12.99
N ILE A 368 -2.95 -18.65 -12.35
CA ILE A 368 -4.24 -18.42 -13.02
C ILE A 368 -4.61 -16.95 -12.90
N TYR A 369 -4.86 -16.31 -14.03
CA TYR A 369 -5.29 -14.92 -14.14
C TYR A 369 -6.32 -14.76 -15.24
N ALA A 370 -6.88 -13.56 -15.39
CA ALA A 370 -7.92 -13.28 -16.38
C ALA A 370 -7.52 -12.10 -17.27
N GLY A 371 -8.20 -11.97 -18.41
CA GLY A 371 -8.01 -10.82 -19.28
C GLY A 371 -9.16 -10.55 -20.23
N VAL A 372 -9.09 -9.42 -20.92
CA VAL A 372 -10.08 -8.97 -21.89
C VAL A 372 -9.39 -8.39 -23.13
N SER A 373 -10.03 -8.55 -24.29
CA SER A 373 -9.66 -7.87 -25.53
C SER A 373 -10.92 -7.31 -26.18
N THR A 374 -10.84 -6.04 -26.61
CA THR A 374 -11.88 -5.41 -27.44
C THR A 374 -11.91 -6.01 -28.85
N ASP A 375 -10.78 -6.51 -29.34
CA ASP A 375 -10.70 -7.31 -30.56
C ASP A 375 -11.17 -8.75 -30.29
N THR A 376 -12.36 -9.07 -30.81
CA THR A 376 -12.96 -10.41 -30.70
C THR A 376 -12.25 -11.49 -31.52
N THR A 377 -11.25 -11.14 -32.33
CA THR A 377 -10.40 -12.09 -33.06
C THR A 377 -9.07 -12.38 -32.35
N ALA A 378 -8.71 -11.60 -31.34
CA ALA A 378 -7.44 -11.74 -30.60
C ALA A 378 -7.24 -13.14 -30.01
N SER A 379 -6.01 -13.64 -30.06
CA SER A 379 -5.58 -14.92 -29.49
C SER A 379 -5.05 -14.81 -28.05
N VAL A 380 -4.72 -13.60 -27.61
CA VAL A 380 -4.24 -13.24 -26.27
C VAL A 380 -5.02 -12.01 -25.76
N PRO A 381 -5.13 -11.81 -24.44
CA PRO A 381 -5.80 -10.63 -23.88
C PRO A 381 -5.01 -9.33 -24.17
N GLN A 382 -5.74 -8.22 -24.27
CA GLN A 382 -5.17 -6.87 -24.36
C GLN A 382 -4.88 -6.30 -22.97
N TYR A 383 -5.76 -6.58 -22.01
CA TYR A 383 -5.64 -6.17 -20.60
C TYR A 383 -5.84 -7.38 -19.69
N THR A 384 -5.15 -7.43 -18.57
CA THR A 384 -5.19 -8.56 -17.64
C THR A 384 -5.40 -8.11 -16.20
N VAL A 385 -5.89 -9.03 -15.37
CA VAL A 385 -6.00 -8.88 -13.92
C VAL A 385 -5.47 -10.17 -13.27
N SER A 386 -4.57 -10.00 -12.30
CA SER A 386 -3.96 -11.10 -11.52
C SER A 386 -4.58 -11.22 -10.14
N PHE A 387 -4.35 -12.37 -9.49
CA PHE A 387 -4.92 -12.68 -8.18
C PHE A 387 -3.84 -13.20 -7.23
N PRO A 388 -3.96 -12.93 -5.92
CA PRO A 388 -3.04 -13.47 -4.92
C PRO A 388 -3.25 -14.96 -4.61
N ILE A 389 -4.35 -15.55 -5.11
CA ILE A 389 -4.59 -17.01 -5.10
C ILE A 389 -4.29 -17.59 -6.49
N PHE A 390 -3.95 -18.88 -6.56
CA PHE A 390 -3.51 -19.55 -7.79
C PHE A 390 -2.31 -18.85 -8.44
N ASN A 391 -1.23 -18.68 -7.68
CA ASN A 391 -0.03 -17.96 -8.10
C ASN A 391 1.21 -18.71 -7.63
N TYR A 392 1.51 -19.83 -8.28
CA TYR A 392 2.65 -20.70 -8.00
C TYR A 392 2.77 -21.15 -6.54
N GLN A 393 1.66 -21.60 -5.95
CA GLN A 393 1.55 -21.82 -4.52
C GLN A 393 0.82 -23.13 -4.18
N GLY A 394 0.89 -23.55 -2.92
CA GLY A 394 0.17 -24.71 -2.41
C GLY A 394 0.97 -26.02 -2.38
N GLY A 395 2.30 -25.98 -2.56
CA GLY A 395 3.19 -27.14 -2.41
C GLY A 395 3.35 -27.99 -3.66
N THR A 396 4.56 -28.55 -3.82
CA THR A 396 4.97 -29.38 -4.96
C THR A 396 4.30 -30.75 -4.91
N ASN A 397 3.96 -31.31 -6.07
CA ASN A 397 3.28 -32.60 -6.25
C ASN A 397 1.91 -32.69 -5.56
N ILE A 398 1.24 -31.55 -5.35
CA ILE A 398 -0.11 -31.50 -4.78
C ILE A 398 -1.09 -31.10 -5.88
N LYS A 399 -2.17 -31.87 -6.04
CA LYS A 399 -3.19 -31.60 -7.06
C LYS A 399 -4.09 -30.43 -6.67
N MET A 400 -4.91 -29.91 -7.59
CA MET A 400 -5.67 -28.66 -7.38
C MET A 400 -6.46 -28.57 -6.05
N VAL A 401 -7.21 -29.60 -5.67
CA VAL A 401 -7.99 -29.60 -4.41
C VAL A 401 -7.22 -30.26 -3.25
N GLY A 402 -6.04 -30.83 -3.49
CA GLY A 402 -5.26 -31.63 -2.55
C GLY A 402 -4.97 -33.04 -3.10
N ASP A 403 -4.70 -34.02 -2.25
CA ASP A 403 -4.16 -35.33 -2.69
C ASP A 403 -5.14 -36.19 -3.50
N THR A 404 -6.45 -35.96 -3.38
CA THR A 404 -7.46 -36.86 -3.97
C THR A 404 -7.99 -36.39 -5.33
N ASP A 405 -8.00 -35.08 -5.62
CA ASP A 405 -8.65 -34.54 -6.82
C ASP A 405 -7.80 -33.49 -7.53
N SER A 406 -7.58 -33.74 -8.82
CA SER A 406 -6.92 -32.81 -9.73
C SER A 406 -7.81 -31.71 -10.24
N THR A 407 -9.12 -31.76 -9.99
CA THR A 407 -10.13 -30.85 -10.55
C THR A 407 -10.54 -29.83 -9.51
N ILE A 408 -10.59 -28.56 -9.90
CA ILE A 408 -11.21 -27.49 -9.11
C ILE A 408 -12.12 -26.64 -10.00
N GLU A 409 -13.33 -26.36 -9.53
CA GLU A 409 -14.21 -25.31 -10.00
C GLU A 409 -13.95 -24.04 -9.16
N LEU A 410 -13.41 -23.01 -9.81
CA LEU A 410 -13.01 -21.75 -9.19
C LEU A 410 -13.89 -20.59 -9.63
N GLY A 411 -13.87 -19.52 -8.83
CA GLY A 411 -14.50 -18.23 -9.14
C GLY A 411 -13.54 -17.08 -8.87
N LEU A 412 -13.45 -16.13 -9.81
CA LEU A 412 -12.60 -14.94 -9.69
C LEU A 412 -13.39 -13.69 -10.06
N ASP A 413 -13.22 -12.62 -9.29
CA ASP A 413 -13.83 -11.33 -9.58
C ASP A 413 -13.00 -10.60 -10.65
N ILE A 414 -13.59 -10.38 -11.82
CA ILE A 414 -12.93 -9.74 -12.95
C ILE A 414 -13.57 -8.39 -13.28
N SER A 415 -14.29 -7.80 -12.33
CA SER A 415 -15.04 -6.55 -12.53
C SER A 415 -14.12 -5.41 -12.99
N SER A 416 -12.87 -5.36 -12.54
CA SER A 416 -11.92 -4.31 -12.93
C SER A 416 -11.60 -4.30 -14.44
N LEU A 417 -11.75 -5.43 -15.14
CA LEU A 417 -11.59 -5.49 -16.60
C LEU A 417 -12.66 -4.69 -17.34
N LEU A 418 -13.79 -4.38 -16.69
CA LEU A 418 -14.85 -3.54 -17.24
C LEU A 418 -14.40 -2.10 -17.47
N SER A 419 -13.30 -1.65 -16.86
CA SER A 419 -12.71 -0.33 -17.09
C SER A 419 -12.16 -0.14 -18.52
N TYR A 420 -11.99 -1.22 -19.26
CA TYR A 420 -11.36 -1.23 -20.59
C TYR A 420 -12.32 -1.50 -21.75
N VAL A 421 -13.62 -1.58 -21.46
CA VAL A 421 -14.65 -1.94 -22.44
C VAL A 421 -15.87 -1.05 -22.26
N ASP A 422 -16.60 -0.79 -23.33
CA ASP A 422 -17.85 -0.04 -23.24
C ASP A 422 -18.98 -0.95 -22.73
N SER A 423 -19.95 -0.37 -22.02
CA SER A 423 -21.14 -1.11 -21.56
C SER A 423 -21.88 -1.75 -22.73
N ALA A 424 -22.21 -3.04 -22.59
CA ALA A 424 -22.80 -3.92 -23.61
C ALA A 424 -21.93 -4.20 -24.86
N GLN A 425 -20.70 -3.69 -24.94
CA GLN A 425 -19.77 -3.99 -26.03
C GLN A 425 -19.48 -5.49 -26.09
N ARG A 426 -19.55 -6.08 -27.29
CA ARG A 426 -19.11 -7.46 -27.50
C ARG A 426 -17.58 -7.52 -27.49
N VAL A 427 -17.03 -8.14 -26.47
CA VAL A 427 -15.58 -8.29 -26.26
C VAL A 427 -15.23 -9.76 -26.01
N LYS A 428 -13.95 -10.10 -26.02
CA LYS A 428 -13.46 -11.44 -25.70
C LYS A 428 -12.82 -11.45 -24.32
N TYR A 429 -13.39 -12.22 -23.40
CA TYR A 429 -12.82 -12.49 -22.08
C TYR A 429 -12.01 -13.78 -22.11
N PHE A 430 -10.95 -13.83 -21.32
CA PHE A 430 -10.02 -14.95 -21.23
C PHE A 430 -9.84 -15.42 -19.79
N ILE A 431 -9.69 -16.73 -19.63
CA ILE A 431 -8.89 -17.31 -18.56
C ILE A 431 -7.50 -17.61 -19.12
N CYS A 432 -6.48 -17.26 -18.34
CA CYS A 432 -5.08 -17.45 -18.66
C CYS A 432 -4.47 -18.37 -17.60
N VAL A 433 -3.95 -19.51 -18.02
CA VAL A 433 -3.26 -20.46 -17.13
C VAL A 433 -1.81 -20.55 -17.57
N GLU A 434 -0.94 -19.90 -16.81
CA GLU A 434 0.50 -19.92 -17.00
C GLU A 434 1.09 -21.09 -16.22
N GLN A 435 1.91 -21.90 -16.89
CA GLN A 435 2.62 -23.03 -16.29
C GLN A 435 4.12 -22.76 -16.34
N LYS A 436 4.81 -22.96 -15.21
CA LYS A 436 6.27 -22.94 -15.11
C LYS A 436 6.77 -24.29 -14.57
N ASP A 437 7.67 -24.94 -15.32
CA ASP A 437 8.27 -26.22 -14.95
C ASP A 437 9.48 -26.01 -14.03
N ALA A 438 9.42 -26.58 -12.82
CA ALA A 438 10.50 -26.53 -11.83
C ALA A 438 11.17 -27.89 -11.59
N GLY A 439 10.83 -28.95 -12.33
CA GLY A 439 11.39 -30.29 -12.08
C GLY A 439 10.58 -31.49 -12.58
N GLY A 440 9.76 -31.32 -13.61
CA GLY A 440 8.92 -32.35 -14.22
C GLY A 440 7.46 -31.90 -14.28
N ALA A 441 7.08 -31.25 -15.38
CA ALA A 441 5.76 -30.61 -15.50
C ALA A 441 4.57 -31.54 -15.20
N GLY A 442 3.70 -31.06 -14.30
CA GLY A 442 2.37 -31.61 -14.12
C GLY A 442 1.57 -31.60 -15.42
N THR A 443 0.47 -32.36 -15.45
CA THR A 443 -0.42 -32.44 -16.61
C THR A 443 -1.83 -32.07 -16.25
N GLY A 444 -2.55 -31.49 -17.21
CA GLY A 444 -3.95 -31.14 -17.02
C GLY A 444 -4.50 -30.25 -18.13
N ARG A 445 -5.65 -29.66 -17.88
CA ARG A 445 -6.41 -28.88 -18.87
C ARG A 445 -7.31 -27.84 -18.20
N ILE A 446 -7.63 -26.81 -18.95
CA ILE A 446 -8.78 -25.95 -18.70
C ILE A 446 -10.01 -26.72 -19.21
N VAL A 447 -10.84 -27.23 -18.30
CA VAL A 447 -12.02 -28.03 -18.66
C VAL A 447 -13.10 -27.14 -19.26
N SER A 448 -13.40 -26.02 -18.60
CA SER A 448 -14.44 -25.07 -19.01
C SER A 448 -14.14 -23.67 -18.46
N MET A 449 -14.66 -22.65 -19.14
CA MET A 449 -14.80 -21.31 -18.58
C MET A 449 -16.16 -20.70 -18.94
N ALA A 450 -16.62 -19.79 -18.09
CA ALA A 450 -17.74 -18.91 -18.32
C ALA A 450 -17.49 -17.56 -17.64
N VAL A 451 -18.19 -16.53 -18.11
CA VAL A 451 -18.36 -15.29 -17.35
C VAL A 451 -19.78 -15.19 -16.82
N VAL A 452 -19.94 -14.67 -15.61
CA VAL A 452 -21.21 -14.53 -14.90
C VAL A 452 -21.35 -13.07 -14.48
N ASP A 453 -22.39 -12.39 -14.96
CA ASP A 453 -22.64 -10.99 -14.61
C ASP A 453 -23.31 -10.82 -13.22
N GLU A 454 -23.57 -9.58 -12.83
CA GLU A 454 -24.26 -9.24 -11.58
C GLU A 454 -25.68 -9.83 -11.49
N ASN A 455 -26.36 -10.01 -12.63
CA ASN A 455 -27.70 -10.58 -12.75
C ASN A 455 -27.69 -12.11 -12.83
N ALA A 456 -26.55 -12.74 -12.55
CA ALA A 456 -26.31 -14.18 -12.63
C ALA A 456 -26.50 -14.78 -14.04
N VAL A 457 -26.48 -13.97 -15.10
CA VAL A 457 -26.49 -14.46 -16.47
C VAL A 457 -25.12 -15.03 -16.78
N THR A 458 -25.09 -16.33 -17.12
CA THR A 458 -23.86 -17.05 -17.44
C THR A 458 -23.65 -17.16 -18.95
N LYS A 459 -22.42 -16.88 -19.40
CA LYS A 459 -21.98 -17.02 -20.78
C LYS A 459 -20.79 -17.96 -20.84
N THR A 460 -21.00 -19.15 -21.37
CA THR A 460 -20.00 -20.23 -21.40
C THR A 460 -19.19 -20.20 -22.69
N SER A 461 -17.90 -20.48 -22.57
CA SER A 461 -17.03 -20.72 -23.72
C SER A 461 -17.54 -21.89 -24.56
N SER A 462 -17.38 -21.80 -25.89
CA SER A 462 -17.58 -22.94 -26.78
C SER A 462 -16.38 -23.90 -26.79
N GLN A 463 -15.22 -23.46 -26.27
CA GLN A 463 -14.05 -24.31 -26.08
C GLN A 463 -14.24 -25.17 -24.83
N SER A 464 -13.67 -26.37 -24.85
CA SER A 464 -13.63 -27.24 -23.67
C SER A 464 -12.37 -28.10 -23.71
N ASN A 465 -11.92 -28.55 -22.53
CA ASN A 465 -10.78 -29.46 -22.40
C ASN A 465 -9.49 -28.98 -23.12
N VAL A 466 -9.15 -27.69 -22.99
CA VAL A 466 -7.93 -27.13 -23.57
C VAL A 466 -6.73 -27.55 -22.73
N THR A 467 -5.85 -28.38 -23.28
CA THR A 467 -4.64 -28.88 -22.60
C THR A 467 -3.74 -27.73 -22.16
N ILE A 468 -3.28 -27.78 -20.91
CA ILE A 468 -2.30 -26.82 -20.38
C ILE A 468 -0.92 -27.15 -20.96
N VAL A 469 -0.30 -26.15 -21.57
CA VAL A 469 1.01 -26.25 -22.23
C VAL A 469 2.13 -25.91 -21.24
N THR A 470 3.15 -26.77 -21.18
CA THR A 470 4.33 -26.58 -20.33
C THR A 470 5.14 -25.34 -20.73
N ASN A 471 5.66 -24.59 -19.75
CA ASN A 471 6.47 -23.39 -19.90
C ASN A 471 5.83 -22.35 -20.83
N SER A 472 4.51 -22.21 -20.73
CA SER A 472 3.73 -21.31 -21.56
C SER A 472 2.44 -20.89 -20.86
N THR A 473 1.74 -19.93 -21.46
CA THR A 473 0.38 -19.57 -21.05
C THR A 473 -0.63 -20.21 -21.99
N THR A 474 -1.57 -20.93 -21.40
CA THR A 474 -2.71 -21.52 -22.08
C THR A 474 -3.93 -20.59 -21.94
N TYR A 475 -4.60 -20.32 -23.06
CA TYR A 475 -5.75 -19.41 -23.12
C TYR A 475 -7.03 -20.17 -23.47
N MET A 476 -8.10 -19.90 -22.73
CA MET A 476 -9.48 -20.24 -23.11
C MET A 476 -10.32 -18.96 -23.03
N SER A 477 -11.29 -18.79 -23.92
CA SER A 477 -12.01 -17.52 -24.06
C SER A 477 -13.51 -17.66 -24.30
N VAL A 478 -14.24 -16.59 -24.03
CA VAL A 478 -15.67 -16.45 -24.38
C VAL A 478 -15.93 -15.04 -24.92
N ILE A 479 -16.75 -14.94 -25.97
CA ILE A 479 -17.17 -13.66 -26.53
C ILE A 479 -18.57 -13.31 -26.03
N THR A 480 -18.70 -12.21 -25.30
CA THR A 480 -19.99 -11.70 -24.85
C THR A 480 -19.93 -10.18 -24.67
N GLY A 481 -21.11 -9.55 -24.61
CA GLY A 481 -21.25 -8.22 -24.04
C GLY A 481 -21.90 -8.30 -22.67
N THR A 482 -21.47 -7.44 -21.76
CA THR A 482 -22.00 -7.31 -20.41
C THR A 482 -22.51 -5.89 -20.25
N SER A 483 -23.76 -5.72 -19.81
CA SER A 483 -24.27 -4.40 -19.43
C SER A 483 -23.89 -4.14 -17.98
N PHE A 484 -23.36 -2.95 -17.72
CA PHE A 484 -22.93 -2.54 -16.39
C PHE A 484 -22.98 -1.01 -16.27
N ASN A 485 -22.97 -0.52 -15.03
CA ASN A 485 -23.04 0.89 -14.69
C ASN A 485 -21.65 1.45 -14.39
N GLN A 486 -20.88 1.79 -15.44
CA GLN A 486 -19.53 2.36 -15.30
C GLN A 486 -19.59 3.76 -14.67
N PRO A 487 -18.67 4.13 -13.76
CA PRO A 487 -18.50 5.54 -13.40
C PRO A 487 -18.20 6.37 -14.66
N SER A 488 -18.56 7.65 -14.65
CA SER A 488 -18.28 8.55 -15.77
C SER A 488 -17.98 9.97 -15.29
N ILE A 489 -16.80 10.49 -15.65
CA ILE A 489 -16.36 11.84 -15.34
C ILE A 489 -17.16 12.84 -16.20
N THR A 490 -17.93 13.69 -15.54
CA THR A 490 -18.90 14.57 -16.21
C THR A 490 -18.31 15.91 -16.65
N ASN A 491 -17.26 16.39 -15.99
CA ASN A 491 -16.60 17.66 -16.34
C ASN A 491 -16.08 17.65 -17.78
N SER A 492 -16.41 18.66 -18.58
CA SER A 492 -15.90 18.83 -19.95
C SER A 492 -14.72 19.81 -20.05
N SER A 493 -14.61 20.72 -19.08
CA SER A 493 -13.56 21.72 -18.94
C SER A 493 -13.43 22.11 -17.48
N LEU A 494 -12.26 22.59 -17.09
CA LEU A 494 -12.04 23.23 -15.80
C LEU A 494 -12.17 24.76 -15.95
N PRO A 495 -12.65 25.48 -14.92
CA PRO A 495 -12.49 26.93 -14.87
C PRO A 495 -11.03 27.35 -15.03
N ASP A 496 -10.79 28.50 -15.65
CA ASP A 496 -9.44 29.04 -15.79
C ASP A 496 -8.88 29.41 -14.40
N ALA A 497 -7.63 29.02 -14.13
CA ALA A 497 -6.89 29.48 -12.95
C ALA A 497 -6.22 30.84 -13.24
N GLN A 498 -6.00 31.63 -12.18
CA GLN A 498 -5.28 32.89 -12.26
C GLN A 498 -3.90 32.76 -11.60
N SER A 499 -2.88 33.30 -12.27
CA SER A 499 -1.52 33.31 -11.73
C SER A 499 -1.46 33.99 -10.36
N GLY A 500 -0.90 33.30 -9.37
CA GLY A 500 -0.73 33.73 -7.99
C GLY A 500 -1.97 33.57 -7.10
N ILE A 501 -3.09 33.07 -7.64
CA ILE A 501 -4.35 32.93 -6.90
C ILE A 501 -4.63 31.44 -6.60
N PRO A 502 -5.00 31.08 -5.34
CA PRO A 502 -5.42 29.73 -5.03
C PRO A 502 -6.62 29.28 -5.87
N TYR A 503 -6.47 28.12 -6.50
CA TYR A 503 -7.49 27.46 -7.31
C TYR A 503 -8.00 26.21 -6.57
N SER A 504 -9.31 25.94 -6.67
CA SER A 504 -9.91 24.70 -6.18
C SER A 504 -11.19 24.39 -6.97
N GLU A 505 -11.28 23.19 -7.53
CA GLU A 505 -12.44 22.71 -8.28
C GLU A 505 -12.75 21.26 -7.92
N GLN A 506 -14.03 20.94 -7.72
CA GLN A 506 -14.50 19.59 -7.45
C GLN A 506 -14.85 18.87 -8.76
N LEU A 507 -14.13 17.79 -9.06
CA LEU A 507 -14.49 16.89 -10.14
C LEU A 507 -15.76 16.12 -9.79
N SER A 508 -16.60 15.93 -10.81
CA SER A 508 -17.93 15.35 -10.70
C SER A 508 -18.02 14.06 -11.50
N VAL A 509 -18.51 13.01 -10.84
CA VAL A 509 -18.75 11.69 -11.43
C VAL A 509 -20.25 11.40 -11.43
N SER A 510 -20.71 10.77 -12.51
CA SER A 510 -22.03 10.14 -12.59
C SER A 510 -21.87 8.64 -12.66
N ASN A 511 -22.91 7.88 -12.30
CA ASN A 511 -22.90 6.40 -12.35
C ASN A 511 -21.80 5.76 -11.47
N GLY A 512 -21.62 4.45 -11.57
CA GLY A 512 -20.70 3.70 -10.71
C GLY A 512 -21.17 3.53 -9.26
N ALA A 513 -20.43 2.73 -8.50
CA ALA A 513 -20.73 2.46 -7.08
C ALA A 513 -19.82 3.27 -6.14
N SER A 514 -20.42 4.08 -5.26
CA SER A 514 -19.67 4.84 -4.24
C SER A 514 -19.04 3.93 -3.17
N PRO A 515 -17.95 4.34 -2.49
CA PRO A 515 -17.22 5.60 -2.67
C PRO A 515 -16.35 5.59 -3.94
N PHE A 516 -16.02 6.80 -4.40
CA PHE A 516 -15.11 7.01 -5.53
C PHE A 516 -13.75 7.44 -5.02
N VAL A 517 -12.70 6.97 -5.68
CA VAL A 517 -11.32 7.42 -5.47
C VAL A 517 -10.83 8.05 -6.77
N TRP A 518 -10.25 9.23 -6.65
CA TRP A 518 -9.71 10.00 -7.76
C TRP A 518 -8.19 10.03 -7.74
N ASP A 519 -7.60 10.02 -8.93
CA ASP A 519 -6.17 10.15 -9.12
C ASP A 519 -5.84 10.75 -10.51
N THR A 520 -4.63 11.26 -10.65
CA THR A 520 -4.10 11.81 -11.91
C THR A 520 -3.16 10.80 -12.55
N LEU A 521 -3.32 10.57 -13.85
CA LEU A 521 -2.47 9.66 -14.61
C LEU A 521 -1.33 10.40 -15.30
N TYR A 522 -0.11 9.89 -15.14
CA TYR A 522 1.13 10.42 -15.72
C TYR A 522 1.76 9.42 -16.69
N ASP A 523 0.97 8.89 -17.62
CA ASP A 523 1.40 7.80 -18.49
C ASP A 523 2.68 8.15 -19.26
N TYR A 524 3.72 7.35 -19.09
CA TYR A 524 4.92 7.44 -19.92
C TYR A 524 4.75 6.58 -21.17
N THR A 525 5.01 7.19 -22.32
CA THR A 525 5.09 6.50 -23.60
C THR A 525 6.55 6.25 -23.94
N GLU A 526 6.86 5.01 -24.31
CA GLU A 526 8.18 4.67 -24.83
C GLU A 526 8.28 5.17 -26.28
N THR A 527 9.35 5.90 -26.58
CA THR A 527 9.61 6.56 -27.86
C THR A 527 10.95 6.12 -28.44
N ALA A 528 11.09 6.24 -29.75
CA ALA A 528 12.37 5.95 -30.39
C ALA A 528 13.40 7.03 -30.01
N ASN A 529 14.58 6.58 -29.57
CA ASN A 529 15.73 7.45 -29.33
C ASN A 529 16.71 7.32 -30.51
N SER A 530 17.13 8.44 -31.10
CA SER A 530 18.10 8.47 -32.20
C SER A 530 19.46 9.04 -31.80
N ASN A 531 19.59 9.56 -30.58
CA ASN A 531 20.82 10.15 -30.06
C ASN A 531 21.95 9.11 -29.96
N LEU A 532 23.18 9.61 -29.94
CA LEU A 532 24.38 8.78 -29.76
C LEU A 532 24.54 8.43 -28.28
N PHE A 533 25.24 7.33 -28.00
CA PHE A 533 25.61 6.96 -26.63
C PHE A 533 26.39 8.12 -25.98
N PRO A 534 25.97 8.60 -24.80
CA PRO A 534 26.56 9.80 -24.20
C PRO A 534 27.96 9.50 -23.65
N THR A 535 28.94 10.30 -24.08
CA THR A 535 30.35 10.17 -23.65
C THR A 535 30.80 11.31 -22.75
N GLU A 536 29.93 12.30 -22.50
CA GLU A 536 30.17 13.45 -21.63
C GLU A 536 30.18 13.11 -20.13
N ALA A 537 29.52 12.01 -19.73
CA ALA A 537 29.48 11.54 -18.34
C ALA A 537 30.81 10.87 -17.96
N VAL A 538 31.80 11.71 -17.60
CA VAL A 538 33.17 11.29 -17.24
C VAL A 538 33.52 11.56 -15.78
N ASN A 539 32.73 12.37 -15.06
CA ASN A 539 33.00 12.66 -13.65
C ASN A 539 32.58 11.45 -12.81
N PRO A 540 33.45 10.88 -11.96
CA PRO A 540 33.10 9.74 -11.13
C PRO A 540 32.04 10.13 -10.10
N LEU A 541 31.08 9.25 -9.87
CA LEU A 541 30.09 9.33 -8.81
C LEU A 541 30.41 8.27 -7.75
N THR A 542 30.83 8.70 -6.56
CA THR A 542 31.21 7.79 -5.47
C THR A 542 29.98 7.34 -4.70
N THR A 543 29.70 6.04 -4.75
CA THR A 543 28.70 5.36 -3.94
C THR A 543 29.27 4.95 -2.58
N ASN A 544 28.41 4.69 -1.60
CA ASN A 544 28.82 4.17 -0.29
C ASN A 544 29.30 2.70 -0.32
N SER A 545 29.06 1.99 -1.42
CA SER A 545 29.50 0.62 -1.72
C SER A 545 29.63 0.44 -3.23
N ASP A 546 30.55 -0.40 -3.69
CA ASP A 546 30.71 -0.72 -5.11
C ASP A 546 29.73 -1.80 -5.61
N ASP A 547 29.02 -2.49 -4.71
CA ASP A 547 28.08 -3.59 -5.00
C ASP A 547 26.64 -3.17 -4.67
N ASP A 548 26.24 -3.18 -3.40
CA ASP A 548 24.95 -2.66 -2.93
C ASP A 548 25.09 -1.20 -2.45
N GLY A 549 25.25 -0.26 -3.37
CA GLY A 549 25.56 1.14 -3.05
C GLY A 549 24.64 2.19 -3.67
N ILE A 550 24.59 3.34 -3.01
CA ILE A 550 23.88 4.53 -3.50
C ILE A 550 24.75 5.79 -3.44
N ALA A 551 24.42 6.76 -4.29
CA ALA A 551 24.98 8.11 -4.28
C ALA A 551 23.89 9.16 -4.59
N ARG A 552 23.77 10.17 -3.74
CA ARG A 552 22.85 11.30 -3.96
C ARG A 552 23.46 12.29 -4.97
N VAL A 553 22.64 12.76 -5.90
CA VAL A 553 22.99 13.78 -6.90
C VAL A 553 21.98 14.92 -6.82
N ASP A 554 22.44 16.10 -6.39
CA ASP A 554 21.67 17.35 -6.51
C ASP A 554 21.56 17.75 -7.98
N LEU A 555 20.39 18.16 -8.42
CA LEU A 555 20.11 18.61 -9.78
C LEU A 555 20.23 20.13 -9.88
N ASP A 556 20.59 20.63 -11.07
CA ASP A 556 20.63 22.07 -11.34
C ASP A 556 19.29 22.57 -11.93
N PHE A 557 18.26 21.74 -11.86
CA PHE A 557 16.90 21.94 -12.35
C PHE A 557 15.92 21.08 -11.54
N ASP A 558 14.63 21.45 -11.52
CA ASP A 558 13.59 20.60 -10.96
C ASP A 558 13.20 19.52 -11.98
N PHE A 559 13.49 18.26 -11.67
CA PHE A 559 13.14 17.14 -12.53
C PHE A 559 11.70 16.69 -12.28
N PRO A 560 10.82 16.73 -13.30
CA PRO A 560 9.45 16.28 -13.13
C PRO A 560 9.30 14.77 -13.39
N PHE A 561 8.74 14.04 -12.43
CA PHE A 561 8.53 12.59 -12.51
C PHE A 561 7.29 12.14 -11.73
N TYR A 562 6.32 11.54 -12.44
CA TYR A 562 5.04 11.05 -11.89
C TYR A 562 4.35 12.03 -10.92
N GLY A 563 4.17 13.27 -11.37
CA GLY A 563 3.43 14.30 -10.62
C GLY A 563 4.18 14.94 -9.46
N LYS A 564 5.48 14.69 -9.33
CA LYS A 564 6.34 15.38 -8.36
C LYS A 564 7.53 16.02 -9.04
N LEU A 565 8.00 17.13 -8.46
CA LEU A 565 9.27 17.76 -8.79
C LEU A 565 10.34 17.25 -7.83
N TYR A 566 11.52 16.95 -8.37
CA TYR A 566 12.69 16.54 -7.61
C TYR A 566 13.86 17.45 -7.92
N ASP A 567 14.44 18.04 -6.88
CA ASP A 567 15.69 18.82 -6.95
C ASP A 567 16.93 17.94 -6.73
N HIS A 568 16.74 16.65 -6.43
CA HIS A 568 17.79 15.65 -6.30
C HIS A 568 17.27 14.25 -6.62
N ILE A 569 18.20 13.35 -6.90
CA ILE A 569 17.93 11.93 -7.11
C ILE A 569 19.00 11.08 -6.40
N THR A 570 18.72 9.78 -6.27
CA THR A 570 19.68 8.81 -5.73
C THR A 570 20.04 7.80 -6.81
N VAL A 571 21.33 7.70 -7.15
CA VAL A 571 21.84 6.74 -8.13
C VAL A 571 22.25 5.46 -7.42
N CYS A 572 21.70 4.33 -7.84
CA CYS A 572 21.99 3.00 -7.33
C CYS A 572 22.99 2.28 -8.24
N THR A 573 23.85 1.46 -7.65
CA THR A 573 24.77 0.54 -8.34
C THR A 573 24.05 -0.46 -9.23
N ASP A 574 22.86 -0.94 -8.84
CA ASP A 574 21.96 -1.84 -9.59
C ASP A 574 21.22 -1.13 -10.75
N GLY A 575 21.91 -0.21 -11.44
CA GLY A 575 21.49 0.33 -12.73
C GLY A 575 20.22 1.19 -12.69
N SER A 576 19.90 1.76 -11.53
CA SER A 576 18.66 2.49 -11.28
C SER A 576 18.88 3.88 -10.71
N ILE A 577 18.01 4.82 -11.05
CA ILE A 577 17.78 6.07 -10.32
C ILE A 577 16.56 5.87 -9.42
N LEU A 578 16.75 6.17 -8.14
CA LEU A 578 15.77 6.10 -7.06
C LEU A 578 15.38 7.51 -6.61
N PHE A 579 14.20 7.60 -5.99
CA PHE A 579 13.63 8.86 -5.47
C PHE A 579 13.46 8.84 -3.94
N GLY A 580 14.24 7.97 -3.26
CA GLY A 580 14.39 7.92 -1.82
C GLY A 580 15.87 7.88 -1.43
N ASP A 581 16.14 7.89 -0.12
CA ASP A 581 17.50 7.98 0.44
C ASP A 581 18.11 6.62 0.83
N GLU A 582 17.40 5.53 0.55
CA GLU A 582 17.82 4.16 0.89
C GLU A 582 18.09 3.32 -0.36
N PHE A 583 18.95 2.31 -0.19
CA PHE A 583 19.21 1.33 -1.24
C PHE A 583 17.98 0.42 -1.43
N VAL A 584 17.60 0.18 -2.69
CA VAL A 584 16.49 -0.70 -3.05
C VAL A 584 16.97 -1.71 -4.09
N TYR A 585 16.66 -2.99 -3.85
CA TYR A 585 17.01 -4.12 -4.70
C TYR A 585 16.15 -4.17 -5.97
N VAL A 586 16.47 -3.35 -6.99
CA VAL A 586 15.72 -3.31 -8.27
C VAL A 586 16.38 -4.21 -9.32
N ARG A 587 16.16 -5.53 -9.24
CA ARG A 587 16.92 -6.55 -10.00
C ARG A 587 16.10 -7.29 -11.05
N ASN A 588 14.78 -7.20 -10.99
CA ASN A 588 13.88 -7.81 -11.97
C ASN A 588 12.68 -6.89 -12.30
N GLU A 589 11.86 -7.31 -13.28
CA GLU A 589 10.70 -6.54 -13.73
C GLU A 589 9.66 -6.28 -12.62
N GLY A 590 9.45 -7.24 -11.73
CA GLY A 590 8.57 -7.08 -10.58
C GLY A 590 9.06 -5.98 -9.63
N ASP A 591 10.36 -5.93 -9.38
CA ASP A 591 10.97 -4.89 -8.53
C ASP A 591 10.82 -3.51 -9.17
N ILE A 592 11.00 -3.40 -10.49
CA ILE A 592 10.78 -2.13 -11.23
C ILE A 592 9.32 -1.69 -11.06
N ILE A 593 8.37 -2.60 -11.26
CA ILE A 593 6.94 -2.29 -11.11
C ILE A 593 6.62 -1.82 -9.69
N ALA A 594 7.22 -2.44 -8.67
CA ALA A 594 6.97 -2.14 -7.26
C ALA A 594 7.72 -0.89 -6.74
N THR A 595 8.75 -0.42 -7.45
CA THR A 595 9.61 0.68 -6.98
C THR A 595 9.41 1.93 -7.81
N ARG A 596 9.33 3.10 -7.14
CA ARG A 596 9.44 4.37 -7.85
C ARG A 596 10.88 4.57 -8.32
N ALA A 597 11.16 4.23 -9.57
CA ALA A 597 12.51 4.21 -10.11
C ALA A 597 12.54 4.47 -11.62
N ILE A 598 13.70 4.90 -12.09
CA ILE A 598 14.10 4.86 -13.49
C ILE A 598 15.21 3.81 -13.60
N THR A 599 14.89 2.64 -14.12
CA THR A 599 15.81 1.51 -14.18
C THR A 599 16.25 1.26 -15.61
N VAL A 600 17.55 1.41 -15.87
CA VAL A 600 18.14 1.22 -17.19
C VAL A 600 18.55 -0.23 -17.41
N TYR A 601 19.01 -0.90 -16.35
CA TYR A 601 19.42 -2.29 -16.41
C TYR A 601 19.28 -2.95 -15.04
N SER A 602 18.22 -3.75 -14.83
CA SER A 602 17.95 -4.42 -13.55
C SER A 602 18.76 -5.71 -13.41
N GLN A 603 19.75 -5.71 -12.53
CA GLN A 603 20.53 -6.88 -12.13
C GLN A 603 21.21 -6.62 -10.79
N ASP A 604 21.79 -7.67 -10.21
CA ASP A 604 22.75 -7.58 -9.10
C ASP A 604 24.10 -7.12 -9.66
N LEU A 605 24.40 -5.82 -9.61
CA LEU A 605 25.52 -5.20 -10.31
C LEU A 605 26.61 -4.75 -9.35
N GLN A 606 27.86 -5.00 -9.74
CA GLN A 606 29.04 -4.59 -8.98
C GLN A 606 30.03 -3.84 -9.88
N ALA A 607 30.47 -2.67 -9.42
CA ALA A 607 31.61 -1.97 -9.99
C ALA A 607 32.93 -2.57 -9.50
N TYR A 608 33.86 -2.81 -10.41
CA TYR A 608 35.25 -3.19 -10.10
C TYR A 608 36.23 -2.07 -10.47
N PRO A 609 36.50 -1.08 -9.60
CA PRO A 609 37.32 0.09 -9.94
C PRO A 609 38.71 -0.23 -10.50
N VAL A 610 39.27 -1.39 -10.14
CA VAL A 610 40.55 -1.90 -10.66
C VAL A 610 40.55 -2.16 -12.17
N ASP A 611 39.38 -2.46 -12.74
CA ASP A 611 39.17 -2.67 -14.18
C ASP A 611 38.65 -1.41 -14.89
N GLY A 612 38.61 -0.30 -14.15
CA GLY A 612 38.07 0.98 -14.62
C GLY A 612 36.55 0.99 -14.74
N ASP A 613 35.87 0.13 -13.99
CA ASP A 613 34.42 0.20 -13.78
C ASP A 613 34.09 1.32 -12.77
N GLY A 614 32.83 1.73 -12.80
CA GLY A 614 32.29 2.76 -11.93
C GLY A 614 31.05 3.41 -12.51
N ILE A 615 30.50 4.33 -11.73
CA ILE A 615 29.39 5.18 -12.14
C ILE A 615 29.94 6.57 -12.42
N PHE A 616 29.48 7.16 -13.51
CA PHE A 616 29.90 8.48 -13.96
C PHE A 616 28.69 9.36 -14.24
N TYR A 617 28.86 10.66 -14.12
CA TYR A 617 27.79 11.61 -14.38
C TYR A 617 28.25 12.89 -15.07
N TYR A 618 27.31 13.58 -15.69
CA TYR A 618 27.42 14.92 -16.21
C TYR A 618 26.09 15.63 -16.00
N LYS A 619 26.08 16.88 -15.53
CA LYS A 619 24.86 17.67 -15.39
C LYS A 619 25.04 19.12 -15.81
N ASN A 620 23.94 19.73 -16.21
CA ASN A 620 23.80 21.16 -16.40
C ASN A 620 22.34 21.57 -16.10
N ALA A 621 21.98 22.82 -16.39
CA ALA A 621 20.62 23.34 -16.17
C ALA A 621 19.52 22.67 -17.02
N ASP A 622 19.88 21.90 -18.05
CA ASP A 622 18.92 21.26 -18.95
C ASP A 622 18.72 19.77 -18.65
N HIS A 623 19.79 19.06 -18.27
CA HIS A 623 19.75 17.60 -18.07
C HIS A 623 20.84 17.07 -17.14
N LEU A 624 20.62 15.84 -16.66
CA LEU A 624 21.61 14.96 -16.03
C LEU A 624 21.80 13.72 -16.91
N THR A 625 23.04 13.32 -17.13
CA THR A 625 23.44 12.01 -17.65
C THR A 625 24.08 11.20 -16.54
N VAL A 626 23.64 9.95 -16.36
CA VAL A 626 24.32 8.95 -15.52
C VAL A 626 24.74 7.78 -16.41
N ARG A 627 25.98 7.33 -16.27
CA ARG A 627 26.58 6.23 -17.04
C ARG A 627 27.16 5.21 -16.08
N TRP A 628 26.72 3.96 -16.22
CA TRP A 628 27.27 2.82 -15.50
C TRP A 628 28.21 2.07 -16.42
N LYS A 629 29.39 1.73 -15.90
CA LYS A 629 30.28 0.74 -16.47
C LYS A 629 30.58 -0.28 -15.35
N THR A 630 30.05 -1.48 -15.48
CA THR A 630 29.90 -2.41 -14.36
C THR A 630 29.86 -3.87 -14.84
N SER A 631 29.88 -4.80 -13.89
CA SER A 631 29.65 -6.23 -14.11
C SER A 631 28.49 -6.74 -13.24
N ILE A 632 28.14 -8.01 -13.41
CA ILE A 632 27.25 -8.71 -12.47
C ILE A 632 28.06 -9.07 -11.21
N CYS A 633 27.48 -8.92 -10.03
CA CYS A 633 28.10 -9.32 -8.77
C CYS A 633 28.55 -10.79 -8.83
N GLY A 634 29.84 -11.02 -8.54
CA GLY A 634 30.47 -12.34 -8.63
C GLY A 634 30.80 -12.84 -10.06
N VAL A 635 30.48 -12.06 -11.10
CA VAL A 635 30.78 -12.39 -12.52
C VAL A 635 31.45 -11.19 -13.21
N GLN A 636 32.69 -10.90 -12.79
CA GLN A 636 33.54 -9.80 -13.29
C GLN A 636 33.82 -9.84 -14.81
N THR A 637 33.54 -10.96 -15.49
CA THR A 637 33.68 -11.06 -16.96
C THR A 637 32.47 -10.51 -17.71
N ALA A 638 31.38 -10.17 -17.03
CA ALA A 638 30.21 -9.55 -17.63
C ALA A 638 30.50 -8.06 -17.93
N ASN A 639 30.64 -7.70 -19.20
CA ASN A 639 30.85 -6.31 -19.60
C ASN A 639 29.49 -5.62 -19.79
N LEU A 640 29.14 -4.69 -18.90
CA LEU A 640 27.92 -3.91 -18.99
C LEU A 640 28.27 -2.41 -18.99
N GLU A 641 27.92 -1.72 -20.06
CA GLU A 641 28.03 -0.26 -20.14
C GLU A 641 26.71 0.31 -20.67
N PHE A 642 26.06 1.14 -19.87
CA PHE A 642 24.76 1.74 -20.20
C PHE A 642 24.62 3.11 -19.55
N ALA A 643 23.66 3.90 -20.02
CA ALA A 643 23.45 5.26 -19.53
C ALA A 643 21.98 5.66 -19.58
N VAL A 644 21.63 6.62 -18.72
CA VAL A 644 20.38 7.38 -18.77
C VAL A 644 20.66 8.86 -18.88
N LYS A 645 19.81 9.56 -19.63
CA LYS A 645 19.72 11.01 -19.61
C LYS A 645 18.31 11.43 -19.18
N ILE A 646 18.21 12.28 -18.16
CA ILE A 646 16.94 12.85 -17.68
C ILE A 646 16.95 14.37 -17.89
N TYR A 647 15.83 14.93 -18.31
CA TYR A 647 15.69 16.34 -18.72
C TYR A 647 14.69 17.09 -17.85
N SER A 648 14.85 18.41 -17.75
CA SER A 648 13.92 19.31 -17.03
C SER A 648 12.48 19.31 -17.57
N ASN A 649 12.24 18.80 -18.77
CA ASN A 649 10.92 18.65 -19.38
C ASN A 649 10.31 17.24 -19.23
N SER A 650 10.78 16.44 -18.27
CA SER A 650 10.34 15.06 -17.98
C SER A 650 10.77 14.00 -19.00
N ASN A 651 11.49 14.37 -20.06
CA ASN A 651 12.02 13.37 -21.00
C ASN A 651 13.09 12.52 -20.34
N ILE A 652 13.13 11.25 -20.69
CA ILE A 652 14.11 10.26 -20.22
C ILE A 652 14.62 9.50 -21.43
N GLU A 653 15.92 9.23 -21.49
CA GLU A 653 16.55 8.48 -22.58
C GLU A 653 17.48 7.40 -22.03
N PHE A 654 17.33 6.18 -22.53
CA PHE A 654 18.20 5.04 -22.19
C PHE A 654 19.14 4.73 -23.36
N PHE A 655 20.36 4.35 -23.02
CA PHE A 655 21.43 4.02 -23.95
C PHE A 655 22.17 2.77 -23.50
N TYR A 656 22.48 1.88 -24.44
CA TYR A 656 23.24 0.66 -24.19
C TYR A 656 24.50 0.65 -25.06
N GLY A 657 25.65 0.39 -24.43
CA GLY A 657 26.96 0.43 -25.07
C GLY A 657 27.12 -0.64 -26.16
N THR A 658 28.16 -0.49 -26.98
CA THR A 658 28.49 -1.51 -27.99
C THR A 658 29.41 -2.56 -27.38
N GLY A 659 29.02 -3.84 -27.40
CA GLY A 659 29.85 -4.94 -26.86
C GLY A 659 29.49 -5.37 -25.45
N MET A 660 28.22 -5.18 -25.06
CA MET A 660 27.71 -5.70 -23.78
C MET A 660 27.61 -7.23 -23.83
N THR A 661 27.76 -7.88 -22.67
CA THR A 661 27.54 -9.31 -22.53
C THR A 661 26.09 -9.69 -22.89
N THR A 662 25.93 -10.72 -23.72
CA THR A 662 24.64 -11.19 -24.24
C THR A 662 24.11 -12.42 -23.49
N GLY A 663 22.81 -12.68 -23.57
CA GLY A 663 22.18 -13.88 -23.01
C GLY A 663 21.88 -13.79 -21.51
N LEU A 664 22.03 -12.61 -20.93
CA LEU A 664 21.67 -12.31 -19.55
C LEU A 664 20.18 -12.00 -19.44
N VAL A 665 19.59 -12.29 -18.28
CA VAL A 665 18.23 -11.85 -17.92
C VAL A 665 18.36 -10.46 -17.32
N TRP A 666 17.51 -9.53 -17.75
CA TRP A 666 17.54 -8.13 -17.30
C TRP A 666 16.24 -7.44 -17.69
N SER A 667 15.89 -6.35 -17.02
CA SER A 667 14.75 -5.52 -17.38
C SER A 667 15.11 -4.04 -17.31
N ALA A 668 14.24 -3.20 -17.85
CA ALA A 668 14.38 -1.76 -17.84
C ALA A 668 13.00 -1.09 -17.93
N GLY A 669 12.86 0.08 -17.34
CA GLY A 669 11.60 0.83 -17.37
C GLY A 669 11.59 2.04 -16.45
N VAL A 670 10.47 2.74 -16.49
CA VAL A 670 10.15 3.84 -15.56
C VAL A 670 8.90 3.46 -14.78
N SER A 671 8.89 3.72 -13.48
CA SER A 671 7.80 3.31 -12.61
C SER A 671 7.56 4.30 -11.47
N ASN A 672 6.30 4.44 -11.09
CA ASN A 672 5.88 5.16 -9.90
C ASN A 672 5.78 4.26 -8.64
N GLY A 673 6.10 2.98 -8.77
CA GLY A 673 5.86 1.96 -7.74
C GLY A 673 4.48 1.30 -7.81
N SER A 674 3.85 1.31 -8.98
CA SER A 674 2.59 0.58 -9.21
C SER A 674 2.54 0.02 -10.63
N SER A 675 1.85 -1.11 -10.81
CA SER A 675 1.63 -1.71 -12.13
C SER A 675 0.72 -0.86 -13.04
N ALA A 676 -0.06 0.05 -12.47
CA ALA A 676 -0.87 1.00 -13.22
C ALA A 676 -0.06 2.18 -13.75
N ASP A 677 1.03 2.54 -13.05
CA ASP A 677 1.86 3.72 -13.32
C ASP A 677 3.31 3.28 -13.61
N CYS A 678 3.47 2.32 -14.51
CA CYS A 678 4.76 1.78 -14.90
C CYS A 678 4.82 1.55 -16.41
N LYS A 679 5.99 1.81 -17.00
CA LYS A 679 6.30 1.51 -18.39
C LYS A 679 7.61 0.72 -18.47
N ILE A 680 7.47 -0.61 -18.58
CA ILE A 680 8.59 -1.51 -18.91
C ILE A 680 8.96 -1.30 -20.38
N SER A 681 10.27 -1.20 -20.64
CA SER A 681 10.82 -1.06 -21.99
C SER A 681 10.54 -2.30 -22.81
N GLN A 682 10.21 -2.11 -24.09
CA GLN A 682 10.11 -3.19 -25.06
C GLN A 682 11.43 -3.98 -25.24
N TYR A 683 12.57 -3.43 -24.79
CA TYR A 683 13.88 -4.08 -24.86
C TYR A 683 14.22 -4.93 -23.63
N ALA A 684 13.40 -4.88 -22.58
CA ALA A 684 13.55 -5.75 -21.43
C ALA A 684 13.65 -7.22 -21.86
N ASN A 685 14.56 -7.96 -21.22
CA ASN A 685 14.84 -9.38 -21.48
C ASN A 685 15.27 -9.71 -22.92
N THR A 686 15.68 -8.73 -23.72
CA THR A 686 16.29 -9.02 -25.03
C THR A 686 17.65 -9.69 -24.85
N SER A 687 17.95 -10.69 -25.68
CA SER A 687 19.18 -11.48 -25.56
C SER A 687 20.45 -10.69 -25.88
N ASN A 688 20.35 -9.63 -26.70
CA ASN A 688 21.48 -8.76 -27.03
C ASN A 688 21.09 -7.28 -26.86
N PRO A 689 21.46 -6.64 -25.75
CA PRO A 689 21.18 -5.22 -25.51
C PRO A 689 22.12 -4.27 -26.27
N SER A 690 23.20 -4.77 -26.88
CA SER A 690 24.26 -3.92 -27.41
C SER A 690 23.77 -2.90 -28.44
N GLY A 691 24.06 -1.62 -28.21
CA GLY A 691 23.73 -0.52 -29.10
C GLY A 691 22.23 -0.15 -29.15
N LEU A 692 21.39 -0.77 -28.33
CA LEU A 692 19.99 -0.37 -28.19
C LEU A 692 19.90 1.04 -27.59
N LYS A 693 18.76 1.67 -27.80
CA LYS A 693 18.41 2.98 -27.24
C LYS A 693 16.92 3.21 -27.30
N THR A 694 16.38 3.80 -26.25
CA THR A 694 14.94 4.12 -26.16
C THR A 694 14.75 5.41 -25.38
N GLY A 695 13.56 5.98 -25.44
CA GLY A 695 13.18 7.17 -24.68
C GLY A 695 11.83 6.98 -24.00
N PHE A 696 11.55 7.80 -23.00
CA PHE A 696 10.25 7.86 -22.33
C PHE A 696 9.84 9.32 -22.24
N THR A 697 8.61 9.59 -22.66
CA THR A 697 8.01 10.92 -22.64
C THR A 697 6.63 10.84 -21.99
N THR A 698 6.24 11.86 -21.24
CA THR A 698 4.90 11.99 -20.70
C THR A 698 4.29 13.33 -21.14
N THR A 699 2.99 13.49 -20.94
CA THR A 699 2.32 14.78 -21.16
C THR A 699 2.74 15.77 -20.08
N ASP A 700 2.93 17.02 -20.47
CA ASP A 700 3.23 18.09 -19.51
C ASP A 700 2.11 18.26 -18.47
N TYR A 701 2.47 18.72 -17.29
CA TYR A 701 1.59 18.84 -16.14
C TYR A 701 1.83 20.17 -15.39
N PRO A 702 0.78 20.84 -14.87
CA PRO A 702 0.94 22.06 -14.11
C PRO A 702 1.45 21.76 -12.68
N TYR A 703 2.77 21.61 -12.53
CA TYR A 703 3.40 21.36 -11.23
C TYR A 703 3.10 22.50 -10.23
N GLY A 704 2.52 22.13 -9.09
CA GLY A 704 1.88 23.06 -8.13
C GLY A 704 0.36 22.84 -8.01
N MET A 705 -0.21 22.00 -8.88
CA MET A 705 -1.58 21.49 -8.76
C MET A 705 -1.58 20.04 -8.26
N GLU A 706 -2.54 19.70 -7.40
CA GLU A 706 -2.74 18.38 -6.86
C GLU A 706 -4.22 17.96 -6.95
N LEU A 707 -4.46 16.65 -7.00
CA LEU A 707 -5.79 16.07 -6.93
C LEU A 707 -5.94 15.27 -5.63
N SER A 708 -6.93 15.63 -4.81
CA SER A 708 -7.27 14.83 -3.64
C SER A 708 -7.98 13.53 -4.04
N SER A 709 -7.90 12.50 -3.19
CA SER A 709 -8.61 11.23 -3.42
C SER A 709 -10.14 11.39 -3.50
N GLY A 710 -10.69 12.48 -2.98
CA GLY A 710 -12.11 12.86 -3.10
C GLY A 710 -12.46 13.63 -4.39
N GLY A 711 -11.49 13.90 -5.25
CA GLY A 711 -11.69 14.57 -6.53
C GLY A 711 -11.61 16.10 -6.50
N ILE A 712 -11.00 16.69 -5.47
CA ILE A 712 -10.74 18.14 -5.43
C ILE A 712 -9.40 18.40 -6.13
N PHE A 713 -9.44 19.07 -7.27
CA PHE A 713 -8.26 19.54 -8.00
C PHE A 713 -7.92 20.97 -7.56
N SER A 714 -6.76 21.18 -6.96
CA SER A 714 -6.42 22.45 -6.32
C SER A 714 -4.93 22.76 -6.30
N GLY A 715 -4.57 24.03 -6.17
CA GLY A 715 -3.18 24.47 -6.12
C GLY A 715 -3.04 25.98 -6.27
N THR A 716 -1.81 26.46 -6.42
CA THR A 716 -1.52 27.86 -6.76
C THR A 716 -0.36 27.89 -7.72
N LEU A 717 -0.61 28.36 -8.94
CA LEU A 717 0.39 28.45 -10.00
C LEU A 717 0.85 29.89 -10.18
N ASN A 718 2.10 30.08 -10.56
CA ASN A 718 2.63 31.37 -10.96
C ASN A 718 3.20 31.22 -12.37
N GLY A 719 2.83 32.11 -13.30
CA GLY A 719 3.31 32.00 -14.66
C GLY A 719 2.55 32.87 -15.67
N THR A 720 2.87 32.62 -16.94
CA THR A 720 2.16 33.19 -18.10
C THR A 720 1.00 32.30 -18.52
N ASP A 721 0.22 32.75 -19.50
CA ASP A 721 -0.87 31.96 -20.08
C ASP A 721 -0.35 30.61 -20.58
N ASP A 722 -1.01 29.51 -20.17
CA ASP A 722 -0.68 28.15 -20.60
C ASP A 722 -1.89 27.21 -20.45
N THR A 723 -1.86 26.05 -21.11
CA THR A 723 -2.95 25.07 -21.09
C THR A 723 -2.44 23.64 -21.07
N TRP A 724 -2.89 22.87 -20.09
CA TRP A 724 -2.53 21.46 -19.91
C TRP A 724 -3.74 20.56 -20.11
N ASN A 725 -3.51 19.42 -20.76
CA ASN A 725 -4.51 18.37 -20.95
C ASN A 725 -4.33 17.30 -19.86
N ILE A 726 -5.02 17.46 -18.74
CA ILE A 726 -4.82 16.62 -17.56
C ILE A 726 -5.68 15.36 -17.67
N LYS A 727 -5.07 14.20 -17.49
CA LYS A 727 -5.76 12.90 -17.51
C LYS A 727 -6.18 12.52 -16.09
N PHE A 728 -7.47 12.66 -15.81
CA PHE A 728 -8.08 12.27 -14.54
C PHE A 728 -8.63 10.86 -14.61
N ARG A 729 -8.45 10.09 -13.54
CA ARG A 729 -9.08 8.79 -13.33
C ARG A 729 -10.00 8.87 -12.11
N VAL A 730 -11.19 8.28 -12.25
CA VAL A 730 -12.07 7.98 -11.13
C VAL A 730 -12.26 6.47 -11.07
N THR A 731 -12.14 5.89 -9.89
CA THR A 731 -12.36 4.46 -9.64
C THR A 731 -13.45 4.27 -8.61
N ASP A 732 -14.41 3.41 -8.92
CA ASP A 732 -15.55 3.11 -8.06
C ASP A 732 -15.24 1.96 -7.06
N SER A 733 -16.19 1.67 -6.18
CA SER A 733 -16.03 0.63 -5.15
C SER A 733 -15.91 -0.80 -5.71
N ASN A 734 -16.23 -1.03 -6.99
CA ASN A 734 -16.07 -2.29 -7.72
C ASN A 734 -14.74 -2.36 -8.49
N ASN A 735 -13.84 -1.39 -8.30
CA ASN A 735 -12.58 -1.24 -9.02
C ASN A 735 -12.78 -1.04 -10.53
N ILE A 736 -13.90 -0.44 -10.92
CA ILE A 736 -14.15 -0.03 -12.30
C ILE A 736 -13.78 1.43 -12.42
N SER A 737 -13.03 1.77 -13.44
CA SER A 737 -12.54 3.13 -13.66
C SER A 737 -13.13 3.77 -14.91
N ASP A 738 -13.18 5.10 -14.87
CA ASP A 738 -13.26 5.95 -16.05
C ASP A 738 -12.07 6.90 -16.09
N ILE A 739 -11.65 7.25 -17.29
CA ILE A 739 -10.50 8.11 -17.54
C ILE A 739 -10.92 9.20 -18.52
N LYS A 740 -10.68 10.45 -18.14
CA LYS A 740 -11.00 11.61 -18.98
C LYS A 740 -9.88 12.62 -19.00
N ILE A 741 -9.55 13.08 -20.20
CA ILE A 741 -8.65 14.21 -20.42
C ILE A 741 -9.48 15.48 -20.35
N ILE A 742 -9.14 16.39 -19.44
CA ILE A 742 -9.81 17.67 -19.26
C ILE A 742 -8.78 18.80 -19.39
N PRO A 743 -9.01 19.81 -20.26
CA PRO A 743 -8.12 20.96 -20.36
C PRO A 743 -8.21 21.82 -19.10
N PHE A 744 -7.04 22.27 -18.64
CA PHE A 744 -6.86 23.22 -17.56
C PHE A 744 -6.01 24.38 -18.05
N THR A 745 -6.49 25.60 -17.86
CA THR A 745 -5.85 26.82 -18.37
C THR A 745 -5.37 27.68 -17.19
N LEU A 746 -4.13 28.16 -17.25
CA LEU A 746 -3.67 29.27 -16.42
C LEU A 746 -3.76 30.55 -17.23
N ILE A 747 -4.29 31.61 -16.63
CA ILE A 747 -4.28 32.96 -17.19
C ILE A 747 -3.35 33.82 -16.33
N SER A 748 -2.44 34.52 -16.99
CA SER A 748 -1.53 35.47 -16.38
C SER A 748 -2.28 36.62 -15.71
N ALA A 749 -1.68 37.19 -14.66
CA ALA A 749 -2.21 38.38 -14.03
C ALA A 749 -2.21 39.56 -15.03
N PRO A 750 -3.26 40.40 -15.09
CA PRO A 750 -3.27 41.57 -15.95
C PRO A 750 -2.06 42.47 -15.67
N GLY A 751 -1.46 43.00 -16.74
CA GLY A 751 -0.36 43.95 -16.65
C GLY A 751 -0.74 45.25 -15.92
N THR A 752 0.25 46.07 -15.61
CA THR A 752 0.00 47.39 -15.00
C THR A 752 -0.57 48.36 -16.05
N PRO A 753 -1.70 49.04 -15.79
CA PRO A 753 -2.21 50.08 -16.68
C PRO A 753 -1.24 51.26 -16.77
N ALA A 754 -0.81 51.62 -17.98
CA ALA A 754 0.00 52.81 -18.20
C ALA A 754 -0.90 54.05 -18.34
N ILE A 755 -0.70 55.08 -17.49
CA ILE A 755 -1.43 56.35 -17.62
C ILE A 755 -0.94 57.08 -18.88
N THR A 756 -1.84 57.31 -19.82
CA THR A 756 -1.56 57.98 -21.10
C THR A 756 -1.92 59.46 -21.08
N SER A 757 -2.91 59.85 -20.28
CA SER A 757 -3.21 61.26 -20.07
C SER A 757 -3.78 61.55 -18.69
N PHE A 758 -3.52 62.76 -18.21
CA PHE A 758 -4.03 63.27 -16.95
C PHE A 758 -4.41 64.73 -17.12
N ASN A 759 -5.70 65.06 -17.01
CA ASN A 759 -6.23 66.40 -17.17
C ASN A 759 -6.98 66.81 -15.90
N ALA A 760 -6.52 67.87 -15.22
CA ALA A 760 -7.14 68.37 -13.99
C ALA A 760 -7.64 69.81 -14.12
N THR A 761 -8.77 70.09 -13.48
CA THR A 761 -9.39 71.41 -13.34
C THR A 761 -9.45 71.81 -11.85
N SER A 762 -10.12 72.92 -11.52
CA SER A 762 -10.36 73.31 -10.12
C SER A 762 -11.31 72.37 -9.36
N SER A 763 -12.06 71.51 -10.05
CA SER A 763 -13.11 70.66 -9.46
C SER A 763 -13.18 69.23 -10.02
N SER A 764 -12.35 68.86 -10.99
CA SER A 764 -12.32 67.51 -11.54
C SER A 764 -10.95 67.06 -12.04
N ALA A 765 -10.66 65.77 -12.00
CA ALA A 765 -9.50 65.16 -12.65
C ALA A 765 -9.93 63.97 -13.51
N THR A 766 -9.60 64.02 -14.80
CA THR A 766 -9.80 62.91 -15.74
C THR A 766 -8.47 62.21 -15.97
N ILE A 767 -8.43 60.91 -15.64
CA ILE A 767 -7.30 60.02 -15.88
C ILE A 767 -7.66 59.06 -17.02
N VAL A 768 -6.76 58.89 -17.98
CA VAL A 768 -6.88 57.91 -19.07
C VAL A 768 -5.65 57.02 -19.05
N TRP A 769 -5.85 55.73 -19.27
CA TRP A 769 -4.79 54.73 -19.32
C TRP A 769 -4.92 53.83 -20.55
N ASP A 770 -3.90 53.04 -20.83
CA ASP A 770 -3.94 52.03 -21.88
C ASP A 770 -4.82 50.84 -21.49
N ALA A 771 -5.49 50.24 -22.48
CA ALA A 771 -6.16 48.97 -22.27
C ALA A 771 -5.12 47.88 -21.94
N VAL A 772 -5.31 47.19 -20.82
CA VAL A 772 -4.49 46.06 -20.40
C VAL A 772 -5.09 44.76 -20.95
N ILE A 773 -4.28 43.96 -21.63
CA ILE A 773 -4.68 42.63 -22.11
C ILE A 773 -5.08 41.76 -20.91
N GLY A 774 -6.21 41.07 -21.01
CA GLY A 774 -6.76 40.22 -19.95
C GLY A 774 -7.57 40.99 -18.89
N ALA A 775 -7.51 42.33 -18.84
CA ALA A 775 -8.30 43.11 -17.89
C ALA A 775 -9.77 43.22 -18.32
N SER A 776 -10.70 42.89 -17.43
CA SER A 776 -12.13 43.11 -17.62
C SER A 776 -12.63 44.35 -16.85
N SER A 777 -11.85 44.84 -15.89
CA SER A 777 -12.12 46.08 -15.16
C SER A 777 -10.82 46.71 -14.62
N TYR A 778 -10.96 47.94 -14.12
CA TYR A 778 -9.89 48.70 -13.47
C TYR A 778 -10.40 49.25 -12.15
N ARG A 779 -9.64 49.05 -11.06
CA ARG A 779 -9.94 49.65 -9.76
C ARG A 779 -9.14 50.94 -9.61
N ILE A 780 -9.82 52.02 -9.26
CA ILE A 780 -9.24 53.35 -9.14
C ILE A 780 -9.18 53.72 -7.67
N TYR A 781 -8.01 54.18 -7.24
CA TYR A 781 -7.74 54.62 -5.88
C TYR A 781 -7.17 56.04 -5.87
N ARG A 782 -7.38 56.75 -4.76
CA ARG A 782 -6.86 58.10 -4.55
C ARG A 782 -6.31 58.30 -3.15
N SER A 783 -5.22 59.05 -3.03
CA SER A 783 -4.64 59.52 -1.77
C SER A 783 -4.30 61.01 -1.82
N VAL A 784 -4.16 61.63 -0.64
CA VAL A 784 -3.53 62.95 -0.46
C VAL A 784 -2.05 62.84 -0.08
N GLN A 785 -1.54 61.61 0.07
CA GLN A 785 -0.14 61.28 0.32
C GLN A 785 0.44 60.50 -0.87
N PRO A 786 1.72 60.69 -1.22
CA PRO A 786 2.29 60.16 -2.46
C PRO A 786 2.40 58.62 -2.54
N TYR A 787 2.53 57.92 -1.41
CA TYR A 787 2.85 56.48 -1.39
C TYR A 787 2.04 55.66 -0.39
N SER A 788 1.05 56.26 0.28
CA SER A 788 0.25 55.57 1.30
C SER A 788 -1.14 56.21 1.42
N GLY A 789 -2.06 55.56 2.13
CA GLY A 789 -3.39 56.13 2.40
C GLY A 789 -4.32 56.18 1.18
N PHE A 790 -4.09 55.33 0.19
CA PHE A 790 -4.96 55.21 -0.98
C PHE A 790 -6.32 54.63 -0.59
N ALA A 791 -7.37 55.41 -0.79
CA ALA A 791 -8.76 54.99 -0.65
C ALA A 791 -9.33 54.58 -2.00
N PHE A 792 -10.10 53.49 -2.02
CA PHE A 792 -10.84 53.06 -3.20
C PHE A 792 -11.87 54.12 -3.60
N LEU A 793 -11.90 54.46 -4.89
CA LEU A 793 -12.87 55.39 -5.45
C LEU A 793 -13.97 54.66 -6.21
N ASP A 794 -13.60 53.87 -7.21
CA ASP A 794 -14.55 53.24 -8.13
C ASP A 794 -13.91 52.10 -8.94
N THR A 795 -14.75 51.34 -9.65
CA THR A 795 -14.36 50.34 -10.64
C THR A 795 -14.86 50.76 -12.03
N SER A 796 -13.98 50.81 -13.02
CA SER A 796 -14.31 51.16 -14.40
C SER A 796 -14.11 49.97 -15.34
N SER A 797 -15.05 49.71 -16.25
CA SER A 797 -14.85 48.81 -17.41
C SER A 797 -14.23 49.52 -18.62
N SER A 798 -14.10 50.85 -18.55
CA SER A 798 -13.47 51.70 -19.57
C SER A 798 -12.06 52.10 -19.17
N THR A 799 -11.25 52.54 -20.13
CA THR A 799 -9.87 52.97 -19.91
C THR A 799 -9.73 54.44 -19.46
N SER A 800 -10.79 54.99 -18.85
CA SER A 800 -10.80 56.35 -18.32
C SER A 800 -11.66 56.47 -17.07
N TYR A 801 -11.30 57.39 -16.18
CA TYR A 801 -12.11 57.75 -15.01
C TYR A 801 -12.04 59.25 -14.76
N THR A 802 -13.17 59.85 -14.37
CA THR A 802 -13.23 61.26 -13.98
C THR A 802 -13.62 61.37 -12.51
N ASP A 803 -12.67 61.81 -11.67
CA ASP A 803 -12.90 62.16 -10.29
C ASP A 803 -13.47 63.58 -10.20
N ASN A 804 -14.76 63.70 -9.86
CA ASN A 804 -15.45 64.99 -9.71
C ASN A 804 -15.41 65.53 -8.26
N ASN A 805 -14.68 64.88 -7.35
CA ASN A 805 -14.65 65.17 -5.93
C ASN A 805 -13.28 65.69 -5.48
N ILE A 806 -12.61 66.48 -6.32
CA ILE A 806 -11.36 67.16 -5.98
C ILE A 806 -11.58 68.63 -5.65
N LEU A 807 -10.74 69.19 -4.79
CA LEU A 807 -10.78 70.60 -4.40
C LEU A 807 -9.50 71.33 -4.82
N SER A 808 -9.64 72.56 -5.32
CA SER A 808 -8.52 73.43 -5.69
C SER A 808 -7.56 73.65 -4.51
N GLY A 809 -6.26 73.65 -4.79
CA GLY A 809 -5.20 73.83 -3.80
C GLY A 809 -4.69 72.55 -3.13
N ASN A 810 -5.34 71.40 -3.34
CA ASN A 810 -4.91 70.11 -2.82
C ASN A 810 -4.09 69.30 -3.84
N LYS A 811 -3.17 68.46 -3.35
CA LYS A 811 -2.48 67.45 -4.15
C LYS A 811 -3.19 66.11 -3.97
N TYR A 812 -3.47 65.44 -5.08
CA TYR A 812 -4.04 64.10 -5.12
C TYR A 812 -3.13 63.18 -5.91
N PHE A 813 -3.03 61.93 -5.45
CA PHE A 813 -2.28 60.86 -6.07
C PHE A 813 -3.26 59.76 -6.44
N TYR A 814 -3.16 59.24 -7.66
CA TYR A 814 -4.04 58.18 -8.16
C TYR A 814 -3.24 56.91 -8.39
N TYR A 815 -3.88 55.78 -8.10
CA TYR A 815 -3.35 54.45 -8.34
C TYR A 815 -4.43 53.63 -9.03
N ILE A 816 -4.08 52.97 -10.14
CA ILE A 816 -5.02 52.19 -10.95
C ILE A 816 -4.47 50.77 -11.08
N THR A 817 -5.30 49.78 -10.78
CA THR A 817 -4.98 48.36 -11.01
C THR A 817 -5.91 47.81 -12.08
N ALA A 818 -5.37 47.01 -12.99
CA ALA A 818 -6.18 46.16 -13.85
C ALA A 818 -6.66 44.94 -13.06
N ASP A 819 -7.85 44.45 -13.39
CA ASP A 819 -8.48 43.30 -12.75
C ASP A 819 -9.20 42.48 -13.82
N ASN A 820 -9.04 41.16 -13.77
CA ASN A 820 -9.69 40.19 -14.64
C ASN A 820 -10.82 39.53 -13.85
N ALA A 821 -11.88 40.30 -13.59
CA ALA A 821 -13.03 39.93 -12.78
C ALA A 821 -13.43 38.45 -12.91
N LYS A 822 -13.09 37.69 -11.88
CA LYS A 822 -13.88 36.61 -11.30
C LYS A 822 -13.43 36.37 -9.86
#